data_AF-A0A7W7PF45-F1
#
_entry.id   AF-A0A7W7PF45-F1
#
_cell.length_a   1.000
_cell.length_b   1.000
_cell.length_c   1.000
_cell.angle_alpha   90.00
_cell.angle_beta   90.00
_cell.angle_gamma   90.00
#
_symmetry.space_group_name_H-M   'P 1'
#
loop_
_entity.id
_entity.type
_entity.pdbx_description
1 polymer ?
#
loop_
_entity_poly.entity_id
_entity_poly.type
_entity_poly.pdbx_seq_one_letter_code
_entity_poly.pdbx_strand_id
1 'polypeptide(L)'
;MRHEGPIVVIGVAGLSGHDAGAARDAADEQAAGDRMVEAARAAVEQAGLGLDVLREGRTAVVTGAGGRATGFSGRIAAALGLTGASISLDITDAPALTALHLAAQSLRSGECSYALAGAELDDGVGALLLTHESGLASTGASALAVVSGSAVGHAPAQDDRARVIGQALKAACLGPDETATQSVGGLAGVIETVLAGLTGDSERSGGPGPRRPTGVSEFGADGTAAHVVLDDPRTMTDRTQLPWVVSALSPQALQARAASLAVHLDAAPAAPADAAHTLLTVPPARHRAVVVGAGRAAMRQGLRTLATGGDAPHLVRGTASGSRRPVFVFPGQGSQWIGMAVELLDSSEVFRDSVHACAEALSEFVDWSLIDVLREAPGAPPLRRVDVLQPTLWATMVSLAEVWRSYGVEPAAVVGHCYGEIAAAQVAGGLDLRDAARLLARRSRAWLRLVGKGTVISVGTSAQDITSRMTAWPDAVELAAVNGPRSVALSGPPDALDGIVAELTAQGVYAKRIPGVETVGHCSQVDTLREHLLEVLRPVSPRSSVVPFHSTVDGEQRDTATLDTDYWYLNTRSQVRFHDAVRSLLVAGHRTFIEVSPHPLLGMSIEDTAAELGIGDVAVLGTLRRGQGDTHRVLVSVAEAYVRGVDVDWSPAFTGTTPRRIDLPALVDFTTDAEASWTDRVRALPEADRADAVADLVRRALTEVLASGSTDVFEADTAFKEMGLSSLSAVQLRNRLREFTGLHLPATIAFDHPTPAALARHLRTTLFENTEGRQHPERPEVALLAALEQADSALERLSADSDFAGQIEERLKSLTDRAKRMGHAAPEDSAADRFASADDDEMFALIEERFGIS
;
A
#
# COMPACT_ATOMS: atom_id res chain seq x y z
N MET A 1 -3.59 -1.23 27.11
CA MET A 1 -2.77 -0.28 26.33
C MET A 1 -1.34 -0.37 26.83
N ARG A 2 -0.41 -0.86 26.01
CA ARG A 2 1.03 -0.73 26.24
C ARG A 2 1.56 0.04 25.04
N HIS A 3 1.95 1.28 25.22
CA HIS A 3 2.70 2.03 24.21
C HIS A 3 4.11 1.43 24.18
N GLU A 4 4.38 0.55 23.22
CA GLU A 4 5.68 -0.10 23.04
C GLU A 4 6.71 0.78 22.31
N GLY A 5 6.36 2.05 22.05
CA GLY A 5 7.27 3.03 21.46
C GLY A 5 8.53 3.30 22.29
N PRO A 6 9.61 3.80 21.66
CA PRO A 6 10.84 4.15 22.36
C PRO A 6 10.58 5.33 23.31
N ILE A 7 11.13 5.22 24.52
CA ILE A 7 11.14 6.31 25.49
C ILE A 7 12.39 7.14 25.27
N VAL A 8 12.21 8.45 25.21
CA VAL A 8 13.26 9.40 24.84
C VAL A 8 13.58 10.32 26.01
N VAL A 9 14.86 10.52 26.29
CA VAL A 9 15.35 11.57 27.20
C VAL A 9 15.45 12.89 26.44
N ILE A 10 14.78 13.92 26.94
CA ILE A 10 14.70 15.26 26.34
C ILE A 10 15.34 16.36 27.21
N GLY A 11 15.71 16.04 28.46
CA GLY A 11 16.41 16.94 29.36
C GLY A 11 17.22 16.19 30.42
N VAL A 12 18.34 16.75 30.84
CA VAL A 12 19.27 16.19 31.83
C VAL A 12 19.91 17.30 32.66
N ALA A 13 20.04 17.08 33.96
CA ALA A 13 20.84 17.93 34.83
C ALA A 13 21.47 17.11 35.96
N GLY A 14 22.70 17.49 36.33
CA GLY A 14 23.41 16.98 37.51
C GLY A 14 23.97 18.14 38.32
N LEU A 15 23.85 18.06 39.64
CA LEU A 15 24.37 19.07 40.58
C LEU A 15 25.24 18.37 41.63
N SER A 16 26.51 18.76 41.74
CA SER A 16 27.45 18.16 42.69
C SER A 16 27.22 18.61 44.14
N GLY A 17 27.53 17.73 45.08
CA GLY A 17 27.50 17.96 46.54
C GLY A 17 28.82 18.51 47.09
N HIS A 18 28.76 19.17 48.25
CA HIS A 18 29.93 19.53 49.05
C HIS A 18 30.26 18.39 50.06
N ASP A 19 31.56 18.06 50.17
CA ASP A 19 32.27 17.18 51.11
C ASP A 19 31.51 16.01 51.79
N ALA A 20 31.84 14.78 51.37
CA ALA A 20 31.30 13.48 51.80
C ALA A 20 31.67 13.05 53.25
N GLY A 21 31.85 13.98 54.19
CA GLY A 21 32.42 13.72 55.51
C GLY A 21 31.60 14.12 56.75
N ALA A 22 30.44 14.77 56.60
CA ALA A 22 29.68 15.27 57.75
C ALA A 22 28.49 14.37 58.15
N ALA A 23 28.17 14.35 59.45
CA ALA A 23 27.05 13.58 60.01
C ALA A 23 25.71 13.97 59.35
N ARG A 24 24.94 12.94 58.98
CA ARG A 24 23.68 13.01 58.22
C ARG A 24 22.52 13.46 59.13
N ASP A 25 22.25 14.77 59.19
CA ASP A 25 21.14 15.38 59.96
C ASP A 25 20.01 15.90 59.04
N ALA A 26 18.83 16.22 59.61
CA ALA A 26 17.64 16.71 58.88
C ALA A 26 17.89 17.98 58.01
N ALA A 27 18.90 18.79 58.34
CA ALA A 27 19.30 19.94 57.53
C ALA A 27 19.90 19.52 56.18
N ASP A 28 20.56 18.37 56.12
CA ASP A 28 21.16 17.83 54.89
C ASP A 28 20.09 17.21 53.98
N GLU A 29 19.04 16.60 54.53
CA GLU A 29 17.89 16.08 53.76
C GLU A 29 17.09 17.21 53.09
N GLN A 30 16.87 18.32 53.81
CA GLN A 30 16.22 19.49 53.26
C GLN A 30 17.02 20.06 52.07
N ALA A 31 18.34 20.19 52.24
CA ALA A 31 19.26 20.68 51.22
C ALA A 31 19.36 19.75 50.00
N ALA A 32 19.37 18.43 50.20
CA ALA A 32 19.33 17.46 49.11
C ALA A 32 18.04 17.58 48.29
N GLY A 33 16.90 17.75 48.94
CA GLY A 33 15.64 17.97 48.24
C GLY A 33 15.54 19.31 47.51
N ASP A 34 16.18 20.39 48.02
CA ASP A 34 16.25 21.67 47.30
C ASP A 34 17.12 21.54 46.05
N ARG A 35 18.25 20.84 46.15
CA ARG A 35 19.09 20.52 44.97
C ARG A 35 18.34 19.64 43.97
N MET A 36 17.53 18.69 44.42
CA MET A 36 16.75 17.83 43.53
C MET A 36 15.68 18.63 42.74
N VAL A 37 15.03 19.59 43.40
CA VAL A 37 14.10 20.51 42.74
C VAL A 37 14.83 21.36 41.70
N GLU A 38 16.04 21.83 42.02
CA GLU A 38 16.85 22.63 41.10
C GLU A 38 17.33 21.82 39.90
N ALA A 39 17.78 20.58 40.11
CA ALA A 39 18.15 19.67 39.03
C ALA A 39 16.94 19.37 38.12
N ALA A 40 15.75 19.13 38.69
CA ALA A 40 14.54 18.91 37.90
C ALA A 40 14.16 20.15 37.07
N ARG A 41 14.28 21.36 37.64
CA ARG A 41 14.05 22.62 36.93
C ARG A 41 15.05 22.81 35.79
N ALA A 42 16.33 22.60 36.05
CA ALA A 42 17.39 22.70 35.05
C ALA A 42 17.19 21.71 33.89
N ALA A 43 16.75 20.48 34.17
CA ALA A 43 16.44 19.49 33.13
C ALA A 43 15.25 19.93 32.25
N VAL A 44 14.22 20.53 32.84
CA VAL A 44 13.07 21.09 32.10
C VAL A 44 13.47 22.31 31.26
N GLU A 45 14.29 23.20 31.81
CA GLU A 45 14.80 24.37 31.10
C GLU A 45 15.69 23.98 29.92
N GLN A 46 16.55 22.98 30.10
CA GLN A 46 17.38 22.44 29.02
C GLN A 46 16.53 21.82 27.89
N ALA A 47 15.42 21.17 28.25
CA ALA A 47 14.48 20.63 27.28
C ALA A 47 13.74 21.74 26.49
N GLY A 48 13.69 22.97 27.01
CA GLY A 48 12.98 24.09 26.37
C GLY A 48 11.46 24.00 26.47
N LEU A 49 10.93 23.26 27.45
CA LEU A 49 9.48 23.08 27.65
C LEU A 49 8.90 24.10 28.63
N GLY A 50 7.70 24.59 28.30
CA GLY A 50 6.86 25.34 29.24
C GLY A 50 6.27 24.45 30.33
N LEU A 51 6.13 24.98 31.55
CA LEU A 51 5.54 24.25 32.68
C LEU A 51 4.04 23.94 32.48
N ASP A 52 3.36 24.72 31.66
CA ASP A 52 1.99 24.47 31.20
C ASP A 52 1.86 23.17 30.43
N VAL A 53 2.78 22.89 29.50
CA VAL A 53 2.80 21.64 28.71
C VAL A 53 2.98 20.42 29.61
N LEU A 54 3.87 20.51 30.61
CA LEU A 54 4.10 19.44 31.58
C LEU A 54 2.87 19.20 32.47
N ARG A 55 2.14 20.25 32.83
CA ARG A 55 0.91 20.16 33.62
C ARG A 55 -0.21 19.46 32.88
N GLU A 56 -0.42 19.83 31.62
CA GLU A 56 -1.44 19.22 30.76
C GLU A 56 -1.13 17.75 30.47
N GLY A 57 0.16 17.42 30.29
CA GLY A 57 0.64 16.06 30.04
C GLY A 57 0.64 15.11 31.25
N ARG A 58 0.10 15.52 32.41
CA ARG A 58 0.10 14.73 33.67
C ARG A 58 1.48 14.18 34.02
N THR A 59 2.53 15.03 34.03
CA THR A 59 3.92 14.57 34.22
C THR A 59 4.09 13.75 35.50
N ALA A 60 4.55 12.50 35.36
CA ALA A 60 4.94 11.67 36.50
C ALA A 60 6.31 12.07 37.05
N VAL A 61 6.54 11.90 38.34
CA VAL A 61 7.81 12.18 39.01
C VAL A 61 8.22 10.95 39.81
N VAL A 62 9.33 10.34 39.45
CA VAL A 62 9.89 9.19 40.14
C VAL A 62 11.28 9.52 40.64
N THR A 63 11.51 9.41 41.94
CA THR A 63 12.81 9.73 42.56
C THR A 63 13.36 8.53 43.33
N GLY A 64 14.65 8.21 43.20
CA GLY A 64 15.32 7.18 44.03
C GLY A 64 16.37 7.77 44.98
N ALA A 65 16.39 7.34 46.24
CA ALA A 65 17.48 7.66 47.18
C ALA A 65 17.60 6.56 48.26
N GLY A 66 18.80 6.38 48.81
CA GLY A 66 19.06 5.38 49.86
C GLY A 66 18.92 5.95 51.27
N GLY A 67 17.92 5.49 52.04
CA GLY A 67 17.72 5.83 53.45
C GLY A 67 17.24 7.26 53.73
N ARG A 68 16.81 8.00 52.69
CA ARG A 68 16.44 9.45 52.74
C ARG A 68 15.20 9.79 51.91
N ALA A 69 14.53 8.82 51.28
CA ALA A 69 13.63 9.08 50.15
C ALA A 69 12.19 9.43 50.53
N THR A 70 11.92 10.12 51.64
CA THR A 70 10.54 10.56 51.95
C THR A 70 10.29 11.98 51.45
N GLY A 71 9.83 12.10 50.19
CA GLY A 71 9.14 13.32 49.72
C GLY A 71 9.82 14.15 48.64
N PHE A 72 10.93 13.70 48.03
CA PHE A 72 11.54 14.42 46.90
C PHE A 72 10.60 14.55 45.70
N SER A 73 9.93 13.47 45.32
CA SER A 73 8.97 13.48 44.21
C SER A 73 7.82 14.48 44.44
N GLY A 74 7.26 14.49 45.66
CA GLY A 74 6.23 15.43 46.07
C GLY A 74 6.69 16.89 46.09
N ARG A 75 7.94 17.16 46.48
CA ARG A 75 8.53 18.51 46.45
C ARG A 75 8.74 19.01 45.02
N ILE A 76 9.24 18.16 44.12
CA ILE A 76 9.38 18.48 42.68
C ILE A 76 8.01 18.74 42.07
N ALA A 77 7.04 17.86 42.31
CA ALA A 77 5.68 18.01 41.81
C ALA A 77 5.03 19.30 42.32
N ALA A 78 5.17 19.62 43.61
CA ALA A 78 4.66 20.86 44.19
C ALA A 78 5.37 22.11 43.62
N ALA A 79 6.69 22.09 43.48
CA ALA A 79 7.48 23.22 43.00
C ALA A 79 7.26 23.55 41.52
N LEU A 80 7.01 22.53 40.69
CA LEU A 80 6.75 22.67 39.25
C LEU A 80 5.25 22.70 38.93
N GLY A 81 4.40 22.32 39.89
CA GLY A 81 2.94 22.26 39.77
C GLY A 81 2.43 21.06 38.98
N LEU A 82 3.15 19.93 38.99
CA LEU A 82 2.85 18.73 38.21
C LEU A 82 1.74 17.90 38.84
N THR A 83 0.94 17.24 38.00
CA THR A 83 -0.30 16.56 38.40
C THR A 83 -0.27 15.04 38.20
N GLY A 84 0.83 14.50 37.67
CA GLY A 84 1.02 13.05 37.50
C GLY A 84 1.45 12.33 38.78
N ALA A 85 1.66 11.01 38.68
CA ALA A 85 2.07 10.18 39.80
C ALA A 85 3.40 10.67 40.40
N SER A 86 3.49 10.78 41.72
CA SER A 86 4.72 11.14 42.45
C SER A 86 5.17 9.98 43.32
N ILE A 87 6.28 9.36 42.96
CA ILE A 87 6.81 8.14 43.58
C ILE A 87 8.21 8.42 44.10
N SER A 88 8.46 8.16 45.38
CA SER A 88 9.81 8.16 45.94
C SER A 88 10.19 6.75 46.38
N LEU A 89 11.33 6.28 45.89
CA LEU A 89 11.87 4.94 46.11
C LEU A 89 12.98 5.03 47.14
N ASP A 90 12.78 4.35 48.27
CA ASP A 90 13.82 4.16 49.28
C ASP A 90 14.63 2.91 48.95
N ILE A 91 15.64 3.10 48.09
CA ILE A 91 16.48 2.03 47.56
C ILE A 91 17.92 2.51 47.68
N THR A 92 18.72 1.79 48.45
CA THR A 92 20.17 2.03 48.60
C THR A 92 20.96 1.55 47.39
N ASP A 93 20.39 0.60 46.67
CA ASP A 93 21.06 -0.26 45.71
C ASP A 93 20.42 -0.09 44.32
N ALA A 94 21.08 0.68 43.45
CA ALA A 94 20.57 1.12 42.15
C ALA A 94 19.37 2.09 42.15
N PRO A 95 19.36 3.17 42.98
CA PRO A 95 18.23 4.10 43.07
C PRO A 95 17.88 4.78 41.73
N ALA A 96 18.88 5.03 40.91
CA ALA A 96 18.77 5.89 39.75
C ALA A 96 18.21 5.18 38.51
N LEU A 97 18.77 4.03 38.14
CA LEU A 97 18.23 3.22 37.05
C LEU A 97 16.85 2.65 37.38
N THR A 98 16.57 2.43 38.67
CA THR A 98 15.24 1.96 39.11
C THR A 98 14.20 3.08 38.99
N ALA A 99 14.53 4.32 39.37
CA ALA A 99 13.66 5.48 39.14
C ALA A 99 13.41 5.73 37.66
N LEU A 100 14.45 5.64 36.83
CA LEU A 100 14.35 5.76 35.37
C LEU A 100 13.45 4.67 34.76
N HIS A 101 13.60 3.42 35.21
CA HIS A 101 12.77 2.31 34.74
C HIS A 101 11.29 2.54 35.02
N LEU A 102 10.94 2.94 36.24
CA LEU A 102 9.55 3.18 36.62
C LEU A 102 8.95 4.41 35.91
N ALA A 103 9.74 5.47 35.75
CA ALA A 103 9.32 6.63 34.95
C ALA A 103 9.03 6.24 33.49
N ALA A 104 9.86 5.39 32.89
CA ALA A 104 9.62 4.84 31.55
C ALA A 104 8.38 3.93 31.51
N GLN A 105 8.10 3.16 32.56
CA GLN A 105 6.87 2.35 32.65
C GLN A 105 5.60 3.21 32.71
N SER A 106 5.59 4.30 33.48
CA SER A 106 4.44 5.22 33.52
C SER A 106 4.15 5.86 32.15
N LEU A 107 5.18 6.12 31.35
CA LEU A 107 5.00 6.52 29.95
C LEU A 107 4.43 5.38 29.10
N ARG A 108 5.01 4.16 29.20
CA ARG A 108 4.55 2.99 28.41
C ARG A 108 3.13 2.56 28.73
N SER A 109 2.65 2.74 29.96
CA SER A 109 1.27 2.43 30.34
C SER A 109 0.27 3.50 29.89
N GLY A 110 0.73 4.67 29.41
CA GLY A 110 -0.12 5.80 29.03
C GLY A 110 -0.68 6.58 30.23
N GLU A 111 -0.11 6.37 31.43
CA GLU A 111 -0.52 7.08 32.65
C GLU A 111 -0.10 8.56 32.62
N CYS A 112 1.00 8.87 31.93
CA CYS A 112 1.52 10.22 31.73
C CYS A 112 2.07 10.41 30.30
N SER A 113 2.15 11.66 29.85
CA SER A 113 2.79 12.04 28.57
C SER A 113 4.26 12.43 28.74
N TYR A 114 4.64 12.85 29.95
CA TYR A 114 6.01 13.15 30.34
C TYR A 114 6.34 12.47 31.67
N ALA A 115 7.60 12.14 31.90
CA ALA A 115 8.04 11.64 33.20
C ALA A 115 9.39 12.24 33.61
N LEU A 116 9.55 12.50 34.90
CA LEU A 116 10.76 13.07 35.49
C LEU A 116 11.38 12.00 36.39
N ALA A 117 12.57 11.52 36.03
CA ALA A 117 13.32 10.56 36.83
C ALA A 117 14.45 11.29 37.56
N GLY A 118 14.46 11.23 38.89
CA GLY A 118 15.51 11.85 39.72
C GLY A 118 16.18 10.85 40.65
N ALA A 119 17.43 11.10 41.04
CA ALA A 119 18.06 10.30 42.09
C ALA A 119 19.19 11.03 42.83
N GLU A 120 19.34 10.70 44.11
CA GLU A 120 20.51 11.08 44.91
C GLU A 120 21.70 10.19 44.50
N LEU A 121 22.86 10.82 44.37
CA LEU A 121 24.11 10.23 43.90
C LEU A 121 25.16 10.29 45.00
N ASP A 122 26.20 9.48 44.88
CA ASP A 122 27.34 9.49 45.80
C ASP A 122 28.04 10.87 45.87
N ASP A 123 27.94 11.66 44.80
CA ASP A 123 28.59 12.96 44.63
C ASP A 123 27.60 14.13 44.38
N GLY A 124 26.28 13.94 44.55
CA GLY A 124 25.30 14.98 44.25
C GLY A 124 23.86 14.50 44.02
N VAL A 125 23.16 15.17 43.10
CA VAL A 125 21.81 14.79 42.65
C VAL A 125 21.69 14.93 41.13
N GLY A 126 20.85 14.10 40.52
CA GLY A 126 20.58 14.15 39.09
C GLY A 126 19.09 14.05 38.74
N ALA A 127 18.71 14.63 37.60
CA ALA A 127 17.36 14.58 37.07
C ALA A 127 17.36 14.40 35.53
N LEU A 128 16.41 13.62 35.05
CA LEU A 128 16.14 13.34 33.64
C LEU A 128 14.68 13.62 33.32
N LEU A 129 14.41 14.24 32.18
CA LEU A 129 13.07 14.44 31.64
C LEU A 129 12.85 13.52 30.44
N LEU A 130 11.74 12.78 30.45
CA LEU A 130 11.40 11.72 29.51
C LEU A 130 10.04 11.96 28.83
N THR A 131 9.91 11.49 27.59
CA THR A 131 8.66 11.47 26.82
C THR A 131 8.64 10.28 25.85
N HIS A 132 7.48 10.01 25.25
CA HIS A 132 7.40 9.22 24.01
C HIS A 132 7.98 10.01 22.83
N GLU A 133 8.52 9.29 21.84
CA GLU A 133 8.99 9.86 20.56
C GLU A 133 7.93 10.72 19.86
N SER A 134 6.65 10.32 19.95
CA SER A 134 5.51 11.10 19.41
C SER A 134 5.26 12.44 20.13
N GLY A 135 5.79 12.65 21.33
CA GLY A 135 5.66 13.88 22.12
C GLY A 135 6.68 14.98 21.78
N LEU A 136 7.61 14.73 20.82
CA LEU A 136 8.68 15.66 20.41
C LEU A 136 8.23 16.91 19.66
N ALA A 137 6.92 17.12 19.48
CA ALA A 137 6.36 18.18 18.64
C ALA A 137 6.73 19.63 19.05
N SER A 138 7.47 19.86 20.14
CA SER A 138 7.76 21.19 20.67
C SER A 138 9.24 21.53 20.92
N THR A 139 10.19 20.59 20.81
CA THR A 139 11.57 20.85 21.28
C THR A 139 12.61 20.29 20.31
N GLY A 140 13.36 21.18 19.65
CA GLY A 140 14.43 20.83 18.70
C GLY A 140 15.70 20.21 19.32
N ALA A 141 15.57 19.44 20.40
CA ALA A 141 16.68 18.82 21.13
C ALA A 141 17.03 17.42 20.57
N SER A 142 18.32 17.07 20.60
CA SER A 142 18.81 15.74 20.17
C SER A 142 18.46 14.69 21.24
N ALA A 143 17.64 13.72 20.86
CA ALA A 143 17.09 12.67 21.73
C ALA A 143 18.09 11.54 22.05
N LEU A 144 17.82 10.70 23.05
CA LEU A 144 18.51 9.43 23.32
C LEU A 144 17.45 8.39 23.76
N ALA A 145 17.43 7.20 23.16
CA ALA A 145 16.38 6.19 23.39
C ALA A 145 16.74 5.21 24.52
N VAL A 146 15.83 4.97 25.47
CA VAL A 146 15.95 3.98 26.57
C VAL A 146 15.30 2.66 26.15
N VAL A 147 16.10 1.70 25.71
CA VAL A 147 15.64 0.38 25.24
C VAL A 147 15.82 -0.64 26.36
N SER A 148 14.74 -0.83 27.15
CA SER A 148 14.57 -1.85 28.18
C SER A 148 15.41 -1.70 29.47
N GLY A 149 14.77 -1.97 30.60
CA GLY A 149 15.42 -2.28 31.86
C GLY A 149 14.64 -3.33 32.62
N SER A 150 15.33 -4.27 33.26
CA SER A 150 14.75 -5.25 34.17
C SER A 150 15.29 -4.99 35.57
N ALA A 151 14.42 -4.77 36.55
CA ALA A 151 14.79 -4.85 37.96
C ALA A 151 14.47 -6.27 38.45
N VAL A 152 15.50 -7.07 38.73
CA VAL A 152 15.29 -8.41 39.33
C VAL A 152 15.27 -8.22 40.84
N GLY A 153 14.12 -8.45 41.46
CA GLY A 153 13.97 -8.40 42.91
C GLY A 153 14.49 -9.66 43.60
N HIS A 154 15.32 -9.45 44.62
CA HIS A 154 15.64 -10.34 45.74
C HIS A 154 16.29 -11.71 45.39
N ALA A 155 17.62 -11.74 45.32
CA ALA A 155 18.40 -12.96 45.51
C ALA A 155 19.26 -12.80 46.78
N PRO A 156 19.24 -13.75 47.74
CA PRO A 156 20.04 -13.64 48.95
C PRO A 156 21.54 -13.55 48.62
N ALA A 157 22.26 -12.77 49.43
CA ALA A 157 23.58 -12.15 49.21
C ALA A 157 24.81 -13.06 48.95
N GLN A 158 24.67 -14.20 48.25
CA GLN A 158 25.80 -15.06 47.88
C GLN A 158 25.70 -15.72 46.49
N ASP A 159 24.79 -15.29 45.60
CA ASP A 159 24.64 -15.93 44.29
C ASP A 159 25.09 -15.00 43.14
N ASP A 160 26.09 -15.44 42.37
CA ASP A 160 26.73 -14.77 41.23
C ASP A 160 25.78 -14.55 40.02
N ARG A 161 24.46 -14.80 40.22
CA ARG A 161 23.40 -14.80 39.21
C ARG A 161 23.02 -13.43 38.70
N ALA A 162 23.05 -12.38 39.53
CA ALA A 162 22.77 -11.01 39.08
C ALA A 162 23.82 -10.54 38.06
N ARG A 163 25.09 -10.89 38.29
CA ARG A 163 26.22 -10.66 37.37
C ARG A 163 26.05 -11.47 36.07
N VAL A 164 25.63 -12.73 36.17
CA VAL A 164 25.37 -13.61 35.02
C VAL A 164 24.16 -13.13 34.20
N ILE A 165 23.07 -12.68 34.83
CA ILE A 165 21.90 -12.11 34.15
C ILE A 165 22.27 -10.79 33.45
N GLY A 166 23.06 -9.93 34.12
CA GLY A 166 23.60 -8.72 33.50
C GLY A 166 24.51 -9.01 32.31
N GLN A 167 25.36 -10.04 32.39
CA GLN A 167 26.18 -10.49 31.26
C GLN A 167 25.35 -11.14 30.14
N ALA A 168 24.29 -11.87 30.47
CA ALA A 168 23.39 -12.49 29.51
C ALA A 168 22.51 -11.46 28.78
N LEU A 169 22.00 -10.45 29.47
CA LEU A 169 21.30 -9.31 28.88
C LEU A 169 22.23 -8.49 27.99
N LYS A 170 23.46 -8.23 28.45
CA LYS A 170 24.52 -7.59 27.66
C LYS A 170 24.84 -8.37 26.37
N ALA A 171 24.89 -9.70 26.43
CA ALA A 171 25.14 -10.56 25.27
C ALA A 171 23.92 -10.76 24.36
N ALA A 172 22.70 -10.58 24.87
CA ALA A 172 21.47 -10.68 24.09
C ALA A 172 21.16 -9.39 23.31
N CYS A 173 21.59 -8.24 23.81
CA CYS A 173 21.33 -6.93 23.20
C CYS A 173 22.45 -6.44 22.25
N LEU A 174 23.68 -6.95 22.37
CA LEU A 174 24.82 -6.62 21.51
C LEU A 174 25.21 -7.88 20.72
N GLY A 175 25.23 -7.81 19.40
CA GLY A 175 25.57 -8.97 18.56
C GLY A 175 26.98 -9.52 18.82
N PRO A 176 27.31 -10.73 18.32
CA PRO A 176 28.52 -11.46 18.69
C PRO A 176 29.88 -10.80 18.34
N ASP A 177 29.92 -9.68 17.62
CA ASP A 177 31.16 -9.02 17.14
C ASP A 177 31.43 -7.62 17.75
N GLU A 178 30.71 -7.18 18.79
CA GLU A 178 30.78 -5.78 19.26
C GLU A 178 31.56 -5.60 20.58
N THR A 179 32.89 -5.55 20.47
CA THR A 179 33.84 -5.38 21.60
C THR A 179 34.20 -3.93 21.89
N ALA A 180 33.25 -3.12 22.37
CA ALA A 180 33.58 -1.85 23.03
C ALA A 180 32.70 -1.66 24.26
N THR A 181 33.24 -1.90 25.45
CA THR A 181 32.59 -1.56 26.72
C THR A 181 33.48 -0.60 27.49
N GLN A 182 33.06 0.64 27.69
CA GLN A 182 33.46 1.39 28.88
C GLN A 182 32.45 1.05 29.98
N SER A 183 32.92 0.38 31.02
CA SER A 183 32.15 0.17 32.25
C SER A 183 32.17 1.49 33.02
N VAL A 184 31.20 2.37 32.75
CA VAL A 184 31.01 3.57 33.58
C VAL A 184 30.07 3.21 34.72
N GLY A 185 30.52 3.41 35.96
CA GLY A 185 29.74 3.09 37.16
C GLY A 185 28.67 4.16 37.44
N GLY A 186 27.44 3.71 37.70
CA GLY A 186 26.37 4.54 38.27
C GLY A 186 25.75 5.60 37.35
N LEU A 187 24.79 6.36 37.88
CA LEU A 187 24.06 7.42 37.15
C LEU A 187 24.95 8.62 36.79
N ALA A 188 26.10 8.84 37.45
CA ALA A 188 27.14 9.74 36.95
C ALA A 188 27.60 9.33 35.54
N GLY A 189 27.74 8.03 35.28
CA GLY A 189 28.01 7.51 33.95
C GLY A 189 26.85 7.63 32.97
N VAL A 190 25.60 7.52 33.43
CA VAL A 190 24.41 7.79 32.60
C VAL A 190 24.36 9.27 32.22
N ILE A 191 24.53 10.17 33.19
CA ILE A 191 24.48 11.62 33.01
C ILE A 191 25.67 12.09 32.15
N GLU A 192 26.88 11.60 32.38
CA GLU A 192 28.05 11.91 31.53
C GLU A 192 27.89 11.36 30.11
N THR A 193 27.36 10.14 29.93
CA THR A 193 27.10 9.55 28.61
C THR A 193 25.99 10.31 27.87
N VAL A 194 24.93 10.70 28.57
CA VAL A 194 23.83 11.51 28.04
C VAL A 194 24.32 12.93 27.73
N LEU A 195 25.10 13.57 28.60
CA LEU A 195 25.68 14.90 28.39
C LEU A 195 26.69 14.91 27.24
N ALA A 196 27.62 13.94 27.16
CA ALA A 196 28.51 13.77 26.01
C ALA A 196 27.74 13.44 24.72
N GLY A 197 26.59 12.78 24.85
CA GLY A 197 25.60 12.58 23.81
C GLY A 197 25.04 13.90 23.25
N LEU A 198 24.69 14.82 24.15
CA LEU A 198 23.98 16.07 23.89
C LEU A 198 24.88 17.25 23.47
N THR A 199 26.09 17.38 24.00
CA THR A 199 26.99 18.52 23.74
C THR A 199 27.83 18.36 22.47
N GLY A 200 27.95 17.15 21.93
CA GLY A 200 28.76 16.88 20.74
C GLY A 200 30.29 16.95 20.95
N ASP A 201 30.74 17.14 22.20
CA ASP A 201 32.12 17.54 22.56
C ASP A 201 33.03 16.39 23.06
N SER A 202 32.84 15.15 22.59
CA SER A 202 33.85 14.11 22.83
C SER A 202 34.95 14.20 21.77
N GLU A 203 36.14 14.67 22.15
CA GLU A 203 37.36 14.53 21.33
C GLU A 203 37.52 13.09 20.85
N ARG A 204 37.66 12.96 19.52
CA ARG A 204 37.65 11.70 18.77
C ARG A 204 38.90 10.85 19.06
N SER A 205 38.70 9.64 19.58
CA SER A 205 39.61 8.50 19.35
C SER A 205 38.90 7.42 18.52
N GLY A 206 38.57 7.76 17.27
CA GLY A 206 37.90 6.88 16.30
C GLY A 206 37.15 7.72 15.28
N GLY A 207 37.27 7.40 13.99
CA GLY A 207 36.80 8.23 12.87
C GLY A 207 35.27 8.41 12.78
N PRO A 208 34.75 9.01 11.68
CA PRO A 208 33.35 9.38 11.54
C PRO A 208 32.47 8.15 11.25
N GLY A 209 32.18 7.36 12.27
CA GLY A 209 31.23 6.24 12.23
C GLY A 209 29.94 6.54 13.00
N PRO A 210 28.85 5.79 12.75
CA PRO A 210 27.62 5.89 13.55
C PRO A 210 27.89 5.56 15.02
N ARG A 211 27.23 6.29 15.94
CA ARG A 211 27.26 5.99 17.39
C ARG A 211 26.68 4.59 17.61
N ARG A 212 27.34 3.79 18.44
CA ARG A 212 26.92 2.41 18.78
C ARG A 212 26.02 2.44 20.04
N PRO A 213 25.09 1.50 20.20
CA PRO A 213 24.28 1.40 21.41
C PRO A 213 25.18 1.24 22.64
N THR A 214 24.91 2.00 23.69
CA THR A 214 25.69 2.00 24.94
C THR A 214 24.84 1.42 26.06
N GLY A 215 25.28 0.30 26.64
CA GLY A 215 24.64 -0.28 27.82
C GLY A 215 25.20 0.32 29.11
N VAL A 216 24.32 0.75 30.01
CA VAL A 216 24.66 1.21 31.36
C VAL A 216 24.04 0.27 32.39
N SER A 217 24.83 -0.16 33.37
CA SER A 217 24.38 -1.08 34.42
C SER A 217 24.67 -0.52 35.80
N GLU A 218 23.76 -0.79 36.73
CA GLU A 218 23.91 -0.50 38.15
C GLU A 218 23.57 -1.77 38.94
N PHE A 219 24.46 -2.16 39.87
CA PHE A 219 24.36 -3.39 40.62
C PHE A 219 24.48 -3.10 42.11
N GLY A 220 23.42 -3.42 42.84
CA GLY A 220 23.31 -3.32 44.28
C GLY A 220 23.96 -4.45 45.06
N ALA A 221 24.37 -4.16 46.28
CA ALA A 221 24.91 -5.16 47.21
C ALA A 221 23.84 -6.15 47.72
N ASP A 222 22.56 -5.75 47.69
CA ASP A 222 21.38 -6.56 48.03
C ASP A 222 20.89 -7.49 46.91
N GLY A 223 21.55 -7.47 45.74
CA GLY A 223 21.18 -8.25 44.56
C GLY A 223 20.26 -7.55 43.57
N THR A 224 19.87 -6.29 43.83
CA THR A 224 19.12 -5.46 42.87
C THR A 224 20.02 -5.09 41.70
N ALA A 225 19.64 -5.48 40.49
CA ALA A 225 20.37 -5.14 39.26
C ALA A 225 19.45 -4.38 38.31
N ALA A 226 19.94 -3.28 37.76
CA ALA A 226 19.27 -2.53 36.72
C ALA A 226 20.22 -2.32 35.54
N HIS A 227 19.69 -2.43 34.32
CA HIS A 227 20.43 -2.23 33.08
C HIS A 227 19.58 -1.39 32.14
N VAL A 228 20.21 -0.48 31.41
CA VAL A 228 19.57 0.38 30.40
C VAL A 228 20.44 0.43 29.16
N VAL A 229 19.84 0.25 27.98
CA VAL A 229 20.50 0.46 26.69
C VAL A 229 20.13 1.83 26.14
N LEU A 230 21.15 2.59 25.72
CA LEU A 230 21.04 3.93 25.15
C LEU A 230 21.41 3.91 23.65
N ASP A 231 20.59 4.50 22.78
CA ASP A 231 20.84 4.58 21.32
C ASP A 231 20.60 6.00 20.74
N ASP A 232 21.21 6.32 19.58
CA ASP A 232 21.09 7.62 18.89
C ASP A 232 19.81 7.67 18.02
N PRO A 233 18.88 8.62 18.23
CA PRO A 233 17.63 8.73 17.47
C PRO A 233 17.83 8.95 15.97
N ARG A 234 18.99 9.47 15.54
CA ARG A 234 19.29 9.66 14.11
C ARG A 234 19.54 8.33 13.40
N THR A 235 19.98 7.28 14.10
CA THR A 235 20.12 5.93 13.51
C THR A 235 18.75 5.25 13.34
N MET A 236 17.75 5.63 14.14
CA MET A 236 16.36 5.18 13.96
C MET A 236 15.74 5.71 12.66
N THR A 237 15.99 6.98 12.31
CA THR A 237 15.54 7.56 11.02
C THR A 237 16.18 6.93 9.78
N ASP A 238 17.31 6.23 9.93
CA ASP A 238 17.97 5.51 8.83
C ASP A 238 17.32 4.13 8.57
N ARG A 239 16.45 3.66 9.50
CA ARG A 239 15.67 2.41 9.38
C ARG A 239 14.21 2.64 8.97
N THR A 240 13.70 3.86 9.07
CA THR A 240 12.33 4.21 8.68
C THR A 240 12.16 4.09 7.16
N GLN A 241 11.11 3.39 6.73
CA GLN A 241 10.75 3.27 5.32
C GLN A 241 10.14 4.58 4.84
N LEU A 242 10.79 5.25 3.88
CA LEU A 242 10.35 6.56 3.38
C LEU A 242 10.01 6.52 1.88
N PRO A 243 8.97 7.25 1.45
CA PRO A 243 8.63 7.40 0.04
C PRO A 243 9.40 8.56 -0.59
N TRP A 244 10.25 8.25 -1.55
CA TRP A 244 11.02 9.22 -2.32
C TRP A 244 10.33 9.49 -3.64
N VAL A 245 9.44 10.47 -3.62
CA VAL A 245 8.55 10.77 -4.75
C VAL A 245 9.24 11.68 -5.76
N VAL A 246 9.31 11.24 -7.01
CA VAL A 246 9.85 12.03 -8.12
C VAL A 246 8.83 12.04 -9.26
N SER A 247 8.58 13.20 -9.85
CA SER A 247 7.70 13.29 -11.03
C SER A 247 8.22 14.29 -12.05
N ALA A 248 7.84 14.11 -13.31
CA ALA A 248 8.14 15.00 -14.41
C ALA A 248 7.10 14.90 -15.55
N LEU A 249 7.16 15.83 -16.50
CA LEU A 249 6.25 15.88 -17.65
C LEU A 249 6.58 14.87 -18.75
N SER A 250 7.80 14.31 -18.77
CA SER A 250 8.23 13.27 -19.71
C SER A 250 9.11 12.22 -19.03
N PRO A 251 9.26 11.01 -19.60
CA PRO A 251 10.17 10.00 -19.08
C PRO A 251 11.63 10.47 -19.01
N GLN A 252 12.09 11.24 -20.00
CA GLN A 252 13.44 11.78 -20.05
C GLN A 252 13.67 12.83 -18.97
N ALA A 253 12.68 13.71 -18.76
CA ALA A 253 12.72 14.70 -17.68
C ALA A 253 12.76 14.02 -16.30
N LEU A 254 12.05 12.90 -16.13
CA LEU A 254 12.06 12.10 -14.90
C LEU A 254 13.45 11.51 -14.62
N GLN A 255 14.10 10.95 -15.65
CA GLN A 255 15.47 10.41 -15.55
C GLN A 255 16.48 11.51 -15.22
N ALA A 256 16.43 12.64 -15.93
CA ALA A 256 17.29 13.79 -15.69
C ALA A 256 17.11 14.38 -14.28
N ARG A 257 15.86 14.45 -13.79
CA ARG A 257 15.54 14.86 -12.42
C ARG A 257 16.16 13.92 -11.40
N ALA A 258 16.04 12.61 -11.60
CA ALA A 258 16.63 11.61 -10.72
C ALA A 258 18.17 11.70 -10.69
N ALA A 259 18.80 11.92 -11.85
CA ALA A 259 20.26 12.11 -11.95
C ALA A 259 20.72 13.36 -11.17
N SER A 260 20.01 14.48 -11.35
CA SER A 260 20.30 15.74 -10.66
C SER A 260 20.16 15.60 -9.14
N LEU A 261 19.08 14.94 -8.67
CA LEU A 261 18.88 14.65 -7.24
C LEU A 261 19.99 13.76 -6.67
N ALA A 262 20.37 12.71 -7.38
CA ALA A 262 21.45 11.81 -6.94
C ALA A 262 22.78 12.56 -6.78
N VAL A 263 23.17 13.39 -7.74
CA VAL A 263 24.40 14.21 -7.67
C VAL A 263 24.34 15.20 -6.51
N HIS A 264 23.20 15.87 -6.33
CA HIS A 264 23.05 16.85 -5.25
C HIS A 264 23.17 16.21 -3.86
N LEU A 265 22.48 15.08 -3.65
CA LEU A 265 22.50 14.36 -2.37
C LEU A 265 23.86 13.70 -2.08
N ASP A 266 24.65 13.42 -3.11
CA ASP A 266 26.04 12.99 -2.98
C ASP A 266 26.96 14.13 -2.50
N ALA A 267 26.70 15.37 -2.95
CA ALA A 267 27.51 16.54 -2.66
C ALA A 267 27.13 17.24 -1.33
N ALA A 268 25.84 17.30 -1.00
CA ALA A 268 25.30 17.92 0.20
C ALA A 268 24.44 16.89 0.97
N PRO A 269 25.05 16.12 1.89
CA PRO A 269 24.34 15.02 2.52
C PRO A 269 23.26 15.52 3.51
N ALA A 270 21.99 15.47 3.11
CA ALA A 270 20.83 15.80 3.94
C ALA A 270 20.20 14.56 4.60
N ALA A 271 19.46 14.73 5.70
CA ALA A 271 18.77 13.62 6.34
C ALA A 271 17.75 12.99 5.36
N PRO A 272 17.63 11.65 5.31
CA PRO A 272 16.65 10.95 4.48
C PRO A 272 15.22 11.54 4.56
N ALA A 273 14.72 11.76 5.79
CA ALA A 273 13.39 12.31 5.99
C ALA A 273 13.23 13.73 5.40
N ASP A 274 14.21 14.61 5.59
CA ASP A 274 14.17 16.00 5.08
C ASP A 274 14.04 16.04 3.55
N ALA A 275 14.87 15.25 2.87
CA ALA A 275 14.88 15.25 1.41
C ALA A 275 13.63 14.56 0.84
N ALA A 276 13.17 13.46 1.43
CA ALA A 276 11.93 12.79 1.02
C ALA A 276 10.71 13.69 1.21
N HIS A 277 10.61 14.35 2.36
CA HIS A 277 9.53 15.29 2.67
C HIS A 277 9.58 16.52 1.75
N THR A 278 10.77 17.06 1.47
CA THR A 278 10.91 18.20 0.57
C THR A 278 10.42 17.86 -0.85
N LEU A 279 10.66 16.64 -1.33
CA LEU A 279 10.15 16.21 -2.64
C LEU A 279 8.62 16.22 -2.74
N LEU A 280 7.90 16.04 -1.63
CA LEU A 280 6.43 16.11 -1.59
C LEU A 280 5.88 17.51 -1.82
N THR A 281 6.71 18.55 -1.70
CA THR A 281 6.30 19.94 -1.96
C THR A 281 6.14 20.25 -3.45
N VAL A 282 6.64 19.37 -4.31
CA VAL A 282 6.52 19.49 -5.76
C VAL A 282 5.18 18.92 -6.22
N PRO A 283 4.34 19.70 -6.93
CA PRO A 283 3.11 19.19 -7.50
C PRO A 283 3.35 17.97 -8.40
N PRO A 284 2.52 16.91 -8.31
CA PRO A 284 2.75 15.68 -9.05
C PRO A 284 2.49 15.88 -10.56
N ALA A 285 3.47 15.51 -11.39
CA ALA A 285 3.36 15.50 -12.85
C ALA A 285 2.90 14.14 -13.40
N ARG A 286 2.80 14.03 -14.73
CA ARG A 286 2.27 12.83 -15.44
C ARG A 286 3.15 11.59 -15.25
N HIS A 287 4.45 11.69 -15.43
CA HIS A 287 5.37 10.57 -15.25
C HIS A 287 5.89 10.58 -13.83
N ARG A 288 5.66 9.48 -13.11
CA ARG A 288 5.89 9.40 -11.67
C ARG A 288 6.78 8.21 -11.36
N ALA A 289 7.65 8.40 -10.37
CA ALA A 289 8.42 7.34 -9.76
C ALA A 289 8.44 7.52 -8.24
N VAL A 290 8.47 6.41 -7.51
CA VAL A 290 8.65 6.40 -6.07
C VAL A 290 9.70 5.36 -5.74
N VAL A 291 10.74 5.78 -5.03
CA VAL A 291 11.68 4.86 -4.39
C VAL A 291 11.20 4.64 -2.96
N VAL A 292 10.93 3.39 -2.58
CA VAL A 292 10.52 3.04 -1.21
C VAL A 292 11.68 2.35 -0.53
N GLY A 293 12.25 2.96 0.50
CA GLY A 293 13.36 2.32 1.19
C GLY A 293 13.81 3.05 2.44
N ALA A 294 14.53 2.32 3.28
CA ALA A 294 15.15 2.84 4.48
C ALA A 294 16.50 3.47 4.17
N GLY A 295 16.68 4.69 4.69
CA GLY A 295 17.97 5.33 4.75
C GLY A 295 18.55 5.81 3.42
N ARG A 296 19.75 6.40 3.51
CA ARG A 296 20.38 7.11 2.39
C ARG A 296 20.85 6.18 1.27
N ALA A 297 21.25 4.95 1.60
CA ALA A 297 21.79 4.01 0.62
C ALA A 297 20.72 3.54 -0.38
N ALA A 298 19.55 3.13 0.11
CA ALA A 298 18.42 2.72 -0.72
C ALA A 298 17.94 3.86 -1.64
N MET A 299 17.84 5.08 -1.09
CA MET A 299 17.52 6.27 -1.88
C MET A 299 18.52 6.49 -3.02
N ARG A 300 19.83 6.51 -2.73
CA ARG A 300 20.87 6.77 -3.74
C ARG A 300 20.83 5.71 -4.85
N GLN A 301 20.67 4.44 -4.47
CA GLN A 301 20.55 3.35 -5.42
C GLN A 301 19.31 3.52 -6.30
N GLY A 302 18.14 3.76 -5.71
CA GLY A 302 16.89 3.93 -6.44
C GLY A 302 16.91 5.13 -7.40
N LEU A 303 17.45 6.28 -6.97
CA LEU A 303 17.60 7.46 -7.82
C LEU A 303 18.57 7.22 -8.99
N ARG A 304 19.70 6.53 -8.75
CA ARG A 304 20.65 6.18 -9.82
C ARG A 304 20.06 5.18 -10.81
N THR A 305 19.34 4.17 -10.32
CA THR A 305 18.62 3.22 -11.17
C THR A 305 17.53 3.94 -12.00
N LEU A 306 16.79 4.86 -11.39
CA LEU A 306 15.80 5.68 -12.10
C LEU A 306 16.47 6.54 -13.18
N ALA A 307 17.62 7.15 -12.88
CA ALA A 307 18.37 7.99 -13.80
C ALA A 307 18.85 7.25 -15.06
N THR A 308 19.22 5.97 -14.93
CA THR A 308 19.67 5.14 -16.07
C THR A 308 18.51 4.43 -16.77
N GLY A 309 17.27 4.60 -16.30
CA GLY A 309 16.11 3.91 -16.83
C GLY A 309 15.99 2.43 -16.38
N GLY A 310 16.87 1.95 -15.51
CA GLY A 310 16.85 0.57 -15.00
C GLY A 310 15.67 0.27 -14.07
N ASP A 311 15.50 -1.01 -13.75
CA ASP A 311 14.48 -1.51 -12.81
C ASP A 311 15.12 -1.91 -11.47
N ALA A 312 14.40 -1.69 -10.37
CA ALA A 312 14.77 -2.19 -9.05
C ALA A 312 13.52 -2.59 -8.25
N PRO A 313 13.59 -3.60 -7.37
CA PRO A 313 12.43 -4.04 -6.57
C PRO A 313 11.80 -2.96 -5.69
N HIS A 314 12.57 -1.95 -5.30
CA HIS A 314 12.13 -0.83 -4.46
C HIS A 314 11.79 0.45 -5.26
N LEU A 315 11.83 0.39 -6.59
CA LEU A 315 11.56 1.51 -7.49
C LEU A 315 10.27 1.24 -8.26
N VAL A 316 9.21 1.98 -7.92
CA VAL A 316 7.93 1.92 -8.62
C VAL A 316 7.86 3.06 -9.61
N ARG A 317 7.49 2.78 -10.86
CA ARG A 317 7.39 3.77 -11.94
C ARG A 317 6.08 3.61 -12.69
N GLY A 318 5.54 4.72 -13.16
CA GLY A 318 4.30 4.69 -13.94
C GLY A 318 3.97 6.04 -14.56
N THR A 319 2.90 6.00 -15.34
CA THR A 319 2.30 7.18 -15.95
C THR A 319 0.91 7.34 -15.36
N ALA A 320 0.61 8.52 -14.84
CA ALA A 320 -0.71 8.85 -14.35
C ALA A 320 -1.67 8.95 -15.55
N SER A 321 -2.62 8.03 -15.60
CA SER A 321 -3.64 7.93 -16.66
C SER A 321 -4.98 7.38 -16.15
N GLY A 322 -5.08 7.02 -14.87
CA GLY A 322 -6.28 6.45 -14.25
C GLY A 322 -7.16 7.45 -13.48
N SER A 323 -8.20 6.89 -12.85
CA SER A 323 -9.09 7.62 -11.95
C SER A 323 -8.34 8.07 -10.69
N ARG A 324 -8.60 9.31 -10.24
CA ARG A 324 -8.05 9.85 -8.98
C ARG A 324 -8.42 9.03 -7.75
N ARG A 325 -9.59 8.38 -7.79
CA ARG A 325 -10.10 7.50 -6.74
C ARG A 325 -10.30 6.08 -7.30
N PRO A 326 -9.76 5.05 -6.64
CA PRO A 326 -9.86 3.67 -7.09
C PRO A 326 -11.18 3.01 -6.67
N VAL A 327 -11.48 1.85 -7.24
CA VAL A 327 -12.46 0.90 -6.69
C VAL A 327 -11.78 0.05 -5.65
N PHE A 328 -12.33 -0.07 -4.45
CA PHE A 328 -11.86 -1.06 -3.47
C PHE A 328 -12.54 -2.40 -3.69
N VAL A 329 -11.72 -3.45 -3.79
CA VAL A 329 -12.15 -4.82 -4.04
C VAL A 329 -11.86 -5.67 -2.81
N PHE A 330 -12.89 -6.28 -2.24
CA PHE A 330 -12.79 -7.12 -1.04
C PHE A 330 -13.00 -8.59 -1.41
N PRO A 331 -11.94 -9.41 -1.47
CA PRO A 331 -12.07 -10.80 -1.88
C PRO A 331 -12.80 -11.64 -0.81
N GLY A 332 -13.20 -12.84 -1.22
CA GLY A 332 -13.68 -13.88 -0.31
C GLY A 332 -12.53 -14.60 0.41
N GLN A 333 -12.74 -15.88 0.72
CA GLN A 333 -11.74 -16.72 1.36
C GLN A 333 -10.62 -17.10 0.38
N GLY A 334 -9.37 -17.17 0.86
CA GLY A 334 -8.21 -17.65 0.11
C GLY A 334 -6.96 -16.77 0.27
N SER A 335 -7.15 -15.51 0.68
CA SER A 335 -6.07 -14.53 0.80
C SER A 335 -5.29 -14.67 2.12
N GLN A 336 -5.81 -15.45 3.06
CA GLN A 336 -5.19 -15.65 4.38
C GLN A 336 -3.84 -16.36 4.33
N TRP A 337 -3.01 -16.03 5.32
CA TRP A 337 -1.77 -16.73 5.65
C TRP A 337 -1.42 -16.52 7.12
N ILE A 338 -0.66 -17.46 7.68
CA ILE A 338 -0.17 -17.39 9.07
C ILE A 338 0.76 -16.20 9.23
N GLY A 339 0.55 -15.38 10.26
CA GLY A 339 1.34 -14.16 10.50
C GLY A 339 0.95 -12.97 9.61
N MET A 340 -0.18 -13.05 8.88
CA MET A 340 -0.64 -11.94 8.05
C MET A 340 -0.87 -10.67 8.88
N ALA A 341 -0.28 -9.56 8.43
CA ALA A 341 -0.43 -8.22 9.02
C ALA A 341 -0.06 -8.10 10.52
N VAL A 342 0.63 -9.08 11.11
CA VAL A 342 1.12 -8.99 12.50
C VAL A 342 2.13 -7.87 12.64
N GLU A 343 3.03 -7.71 11.68
CA GLU A 343 4.00 -6.62 11.71
C GLU A 343 3.31 -5.24 11.58
N LEU A 344 2.22 -5.13 10.82
CA LEU A 344 1.42 -3.89 10.79
C LEU A 344 0.71 -3.63 12.12
N LEU A 345 0.30 -4.67 12.84
CA LEU A 345 -0.25 -4.52 14.19
C LEU A 345 0.78 -3.88 15.14
N ASP A 346 2.07 -4.14 14.92
CA ASP A 346 3.17 -3.58 15.71
C ASP A 346 3.63 -2.21 15.19
N SER A 347 3.63 -1.99 13.87
CA SER A 347 4.26 -0.81 13.24
C SER A 347 3.31 0.30 12.79
N SER A 348 2.01 0.03 12.62
CA SER A 348 1.02 1.01 12.13
C SER A 348 -0.05 1.26 13.18
N GLU A 349 -0.10 2.48 13.72
CA GLU A 349 -1.12 2.88 14.71
C GLU A 349 -2.53 2.79 14.14
N VAL A 350 -2.75 3.29 12.92
CA VAL A 350 -4.06 3.22 12.23
C VAL A 350 -4.55 1.78 12.08
N PHE A 351 -3.67 0.89 11.62
CA PHE A 351 -4.02 -0.53 11.48
C PHE A 351 -4.34 -1.15 12.84
N ARG A 352 -3.50 -0.88 13.84
CA ARG A 352 -3.65 -1.42 15.19
C ARG A 352 -4.95 -0.97 15.86
N ASP A 353 -5.28 0.30 15.79
CA ASP A 353 -6.48 0.87 16.37
C ASP A 353 -7.74 0.29 15.69
N SER A 354 -7.73 0.18 14.36
CA SER A 354 -8.82 -0.45 13.62
C SER A 354 -8.98 -1.94 13.98
N VAL A 355 -7.88 -2.71 14.10
CA VAL A 355 -7.94 -4.12 14.51
C VAL A 355 -8.46 -4.25 15.94
N HIS A 356 -8.07 -3.36 16.86
CA HIS A 356 -8.60 -3.37 18.22
C HIS A 356 -10.10 -3.04 18.27
N ALA A 357 -10.56 -2.07 17.48
CA ALA A 357 -11.98 -1.77 17.36
C ALA A 357 -12.76 -2.98 16.80
N CYS A 358 -12.20 -3.67 15.79
CA CYS A 358 -12.78 -4.91 15.28
C CYS A 358 -12.80 -6.02 16.34
N ALA A 359 -11.73 -6.17 17.13
CA ALA A 359 -11.63 -7.15 18.20
C ALA A 359 -12.68 -6.90 19.30
N GLU A 360 -12.86 -5.63 19.71
CA GLU A 360 -13.87 -5.22 20.66
C GLU A 360 -15.28 -5.53 20.14
N ALA A 361 -15.59 -5.16 18.90
CA ALA A 361 -16.88 -5.45 18.27
C ALA A 361 -17.16 -6.95 18.14
N LEU A 362 -16.15 -7.76 17.81
CA LEU A 362 -16.29 -9.22 17.71
C LEU A 362 -16.47 -9.89 19.07
N SER A 363 -15.87 -9.35 20.14
CA SER A 363 -15.84 -9.98 21.47
C SER A 363 -17.23 -10.27 22.06
N GLU A 364 -18.27 -9.57 21.60
CA GLU A 364 -19.67 -9.85 21.97
C GLU A 364 -20.21 -11.17 21.38
N PHE A 365 -19.65 -11.61 20.24
CA PHE A 365 -20.20 -12.68 19.42
C PHE A 365 -19.31 -13.93 19.31
N VAL A 366 -18.06 -13.85 19.75
CA VAL A 366 -17.08 -14.94 19.70
C VAL A 366 -16.51 -15.28 21.08
N ASP A 367 -15.97 -16.48 21.23
CA ASP A 367 -15.34 -16.99 22.46
C ASP A 367 -13.81 -17.01 22.40
N TRP A 368 -13.23 -16.30 21.42
CA TRP A 368 -11.79 -16.23 21.16
C TRP A 368 -11.33 -14.79 20.92
N SER A 369 -10.03 -14.53 21.09
CA SER A 369 -9.42 -13.21 20.90
C SER A 369 -8.86 -13.07 19.47
N LEU A 370 -9.28 -12.02 18.76
CA LEU A 370 -8.77 -11.70 17.42
C LEU A 370 -7.26 -11.46 17.42
N ILE A 371 -6.75 -10.77 18.44
CA ILE A 371 -5.32 -10.49 18.57
C ILE A 371 -4.54 -11.79 18.77
N ASP A 372 -5.06 -12.70 19.59
CA ASP A 372 -4.41 -13.98 19.88
C ASP A 372 -4.40 -14.88 18.64
N VAL A 373 -5.46 -14.85 17.83
CA VAL A 373 -5.51 -15.57 16.54
C VAL A 373 -4.48 -15.02 15.56
N LEU A 374 -4.38 -13.69 15.41
CA LEU A 374 -3.41 -13.06 14.51
C LEU A 374 -1.96 -13.37 14.94
N ARG A 375 -1.68 -13.34 16.25
CA ARG A 375 -0.34 -13.61 16.80
C ARG A 375 -0.02 -15.09 17.02
N GLU A 376 -0.94 -15.98 16.72
CA GLU A 376 -0.82 -17.41 17.01
C GLU A 376 -0.48 -17.71 18.48
N ALA A 377 -1.11 -16.97 19.40
CA ALA A 377 -0.85 -17.14 20.82
C ALA A 377 -1.24 -18.56 21.29
N PRO A 378 -0.51 -19.15 22.27
CA PRO A 378 -0.87 -20.44 22.82
C PRO A 378 -2.32 -20.49 23.31
N GLY A 379 -3.11 -21.43 22.79
CA GLY A 379 -4.53 -21.60 23.13
C GLY A 379 -5.50 -20.88 22.18
N ALA A 380 -5.01 -20.03 21.26
CA ALA A 380 -5.84 -19.45 20.22
C ALA A 380 -6.39 -20.54 19.28
N PRO A 381 -7.65 -20.46 18.82
CA PRO A 381 -8.18 -21.40 17.85
C PRO A 381 -7.45 -21.22 16.50
N PRO A 382 -7.31 -22.30 15.71
CA PRO A 382 -6.52 -22.24 14.48
C PRO A 382 -7.25 -21.43 13.40
N LEU A 383 -6.50 -20.58 12.68
CA LEU A 383 -7.02 -19.72 11.60
C LEU A 383 -7.72 -20.49 10.47
N ARG A 384 -7.54 -21.81 10.35
CA ARG A 384 -8.24 -22.64 9.36
C ARG A 384 -9.73 -22.88 9.66
N ARG A 385 -10.18 -22.65 10.90
CA ARG A 385 -11.58 -22.85 11.30
C ARG A 385 -12.42 -21.73 10.67
N VAL A 386 -13.45 -22.04 9.89
CA VAL A 386 -14.16 -21.03 9.06
C VAL A 386 -14.78 -19.88 9.88
N ASP A 387 -15.26 -20.19 11.08
CA ASP A 387 -15.83 -19.25 12.04
C ASP A 387 -14.79 -18.38 12.77
N VAL A 388 -13.51 -18.70 12.61
CA VAL A 388 -12.37 -17.86 13.03
C VAL A 388 -11.79 -17.12 11.82
N LEU A 389 -11.66 -17.83 10.70
CA LEU A 389 -11.07 -17.36 9.46
C LEU A 389 -11.80 -16.15 8.89
N GLN A 390 -13.11 -16.27 8.66
CA GLN A 390 -13.87 -15.21 8.00
C GLN A 390 -13.88 -13.91 8.85
N PRO A 391 -14.17 -13.96 10.17
CA PRO A 391 -14.03 -12.78 11.03
C PRO A 391 -12.62 -12.19 11.06
N THR A 392 -11.59 -13.02 11.15
CA THR A 392 -10.19 -12.53 11.17
C THR A 392 -9.85 -11.85 9.85
N LEU A 393 -10.22 -12.45 8.72
CA LEU A 393 -9.92 -11.91 7.39
C LEU A 393 -10.69 -10.61 7.13
N TRP A 394 -11.96 -10.52 7.52
CA TRP A 394 -12.72 -9.26 7.49
C TRP A 394 -12.04 -8.16 8.30
N ALA A 395 -11.66 -8.45 9.55
CA ALA A 395 -11.02 -7.46 10.42
C ALA A 395 -9.71 -6.94 9.81
N THR A 396 -8.92 -7.83 9.20
CA THR A 396 -7.71 -7.43 8.46
C THR A 396 -8.07 -6.58 7.24
N MET A 397 -9.06 -6.97 6.42
CA MET A 397 -9.44 -6.22 5.21
C MET A 397 -9.97 -4.82 5.53
N VAL A 398 -10.86 -4.66 6.52
CA VAL A 398 -11.38 -3.34 6.89
C VAL A 398 -10.29 -2.46 7.51
N SER A 399 -9.38 -3.05 8.28
CA SER A 399 -8.24 -2.31 8.84
C SER A 399 -7.21 -1.90 7.79
N LEU A 400 -7.01 -2.71 6.74
CA LEU A 400 -6.22 -2.31 5.57
C LEU A 400 -6.90 -1.18 4.78
N ALA A 401 -8.23 -1.16 4.72
CA ALA A 401 -8.97 -0.04 4.12
C ALA A 401 -8.74 1.27 4.91
N GLU A 402 -8.73 1.21 6.24
CA GLU A 402 -8.38 2.37 7.07
C GLU A 402 -6.93 2.82 6.88
N VAL A 403 -5.99 1.89 6.68
CA VAL A 403 -4.62 2.25 6.29
C VAL A 403 -4.61 3.00 4.95
N TRP A 404 -5.31 2.51 3.92
CA TRP A 404 -5.42 3.23 2.64
C TRP A 404 -6.01 4.64 2.81
N ARG A 405 -7.07 4.77 3.60
CA ARG A 405 -7.69 6.07 3.92
C ARG A 405 -6.76 7.02 4.65
N SER A 406 -5.90 6.51 5.53
CA SER A 406 -4.89 7.34 6.19
C SER A 406 -3.93 8.00 5.21
N TYR A 407 -3.65 7.34 4.07
CA TYR A 407 -2.89 7.90 2.95
C TYR A 407 -3.79 8.72 1.98
N GLY A 408 -4.98 9.14 2.40
CA GLY A 408 -5.92 9.93 1.59
C GLY A 408 -6.58 9.18 0.43
N VAL A 409 -6.39 7.85 0.33
CA VAL A 409 -6.93 7.04 -0.77
C VAL A 409 -8.36 6.63 -0.43
N GLU A 410 -9.32 7.44 -0.89
CA GLU A 410 -10.74 7.16 -0.75
C GLU A 410 -11.31 6.40 -1.97
N PRO A 411 -12.13 5.35 -1.75
CA PRO A 411 -12.73 4.61 -2.85
C PRO A 411 -13.79 5.43 -3.60
N ALA A 412 -13.80 5.32 -4.93
CA ALA A 412 -14.88 5.81 -5.78
C ALA A 412 -16.09 4.87 -5.78
N ALA A 413 -15.85 3.58 -5.53
CA ALA A 413 -16.86 2.54 -5.37
C ALA A 413 -16.24 1.36 -4.62
N VAL A 414 -17.07 0.46 -4.10
CA VAL A 414 -16.64 -0.79 -3.49
C VAL A 414 -17.33 -1.98 -4.14
N VAL A 415 -16.64 -3.12 -4.18
CA VAL A 415 -17.19 -4.41 -4.58
C VAL A 415 -16.60 -5.50 -3.69
N GLY A 416 -17.41 -6.46 -3.28
CA GLY A 416 -16.97 -7.60 -2.48
C GLY A 416 -17.29 -8.92 -3.15
N HIS A 417 -16.48 -9.94 -2.91
CA HIS A 417 -16.73 -11.31 -3.41
C HIS A 417 -17.25 -12.18 -2.27
N CYS A 418 -18.42 -12.81 -2.44
CA CYS A 418 -19.06 -13.62 -1.39
C CYS A 418 -19.25 -12.79 -0.10
N TYR A 419 -18.75 -13.25 1.05
CA TYR A 419 -18.82 -12.57 2.33
C TYR A 419 -17.90 -11.34 2.39
N GLY A 420 -16.96 -11.17 1.44
CA GLY A 420 -16.20 -9.94 1.26
C GLY A 420 -17.09 -8.71 1.04
N GLU A 421 -18.34 -8.91 0.59
CA GLU A 421 -19.35 -7.85 0.55
C GLU A 421 -19.68 -7.25 1.92
N ILE A 422 -19.48 -7.98 3.02
CA ILE A 422 -19.69 -7.44 4.37
C ILE A 422 -18.63 -6.37 4.66
N ALA A 423 -17.36 -6.62 4.29
CA ALA A 423 -16.29 -5.63 4.39
C ALA A 423 -16.56 -4.43 3.45
N ALA A 424 -16.98 -4.70 2.21
CA ALA A 424 -17.34 -3.64 1.26
C ALA A 424 -18.49 -2.76 1.78
N ALA A 425 -19.58 -3.36 2.27
CA ALA A 425 -20.73 -2.65 2.80
C ALA A 425 -20.36 -1.80 4.03
N GLN A 426 -19.53 -2.31 4.94
CA GLN A 426 -19.03 -1.54 6.07
C GLN A 426 -18.13 -0.39 5.65
N VAL A 427 -17.15 -0.64 4.77
CA VAL A 427 -16.23 0.40 4.29
C VAL A 427 -16.99 1.49 3.54
N ALA A 428 -18.06 1.15 2.83
CA ALA A 428 -18.94 2.14 2.21
C ALA A 428 -19.77 2.95 3.22
N GLY A 429 -19.89 2.49 4.47
CA GLY A 429 -20.73 3.09 5.53
C GLY A 429 -22.17 2.55 5.57
N GLY A 430 -22.45 1.48 4.82
CA GLY A 430 -23.77 0.83 4.77
C GLY A 430 -24.06 -0.09 5.97
N LEU A 431 -23.02 -0.57 6.65
CA LEU A 431 -23.09 -1.29 7.92
C LEU A 431 -22.16 -0.60 8.92
N ASP A 432 -22.58 -0.53 10.19
CA ASP A 432 -21.65 -0.17 11.25
C ASP A 432 -20.78 -1.36 11.67
N LEU A 433 -19.70 -1.07 12.38
CA LEU A 433 -18.68 -2.06 12.76
C LEU A 433 -19.27 -3.22 13.58
N ARG A 434 -20.20 -2.92 14.50
CA ARG A 434 -20.80 -3.93 15.38
C ARG A 434 -21.77 -4.82 14.62
N ASP A 435 -22.60 -4.27 13.74
CA ASP A 435 -23.53 -5.05 12.92
C ASP A 435 -22.78 -5.94 11.92
N ALA A 436 -21.69 -5.44 11.32
CA ALA A 436 -20.82 -6.25 10.47
C ALA A 436 -20.15 -7.39 11.25
N ALA A 437 -19.60 -7.10 12.44
CA ALA A 437 -19.02 -8.12 13.34
C ALA A 437 -20.04 -9.19 13.72
N ARG A 438 -21.27 -8.79 14.11
CA ARG A 438 -22.37 -9.72 14.43
C ARG A 438 -22.71 -10.60 13.24
N LEU A 439 -22.99 -9.98 12.10
CA LEU A 439 -23.42 -10.66 10.89
C LEU A 439 -22.40 -11.74 10.52
N LEU A 440 -21.11 -11.38 10.54
CA LEU A 440 -20.03 -12.27 10.17
C LEU A 440 -19.82 -13.39 11.18
N ALA A 441 -19.79 -13.10 12.49
CA ALA A 441 -19.63 -14.11 13.54
C ALA A 441 -20.80 -15.11 13.57
N ARG A 442 -22.04 -14.63 13.39
CA ARG A 442 -23.24 -15.49 13.38
C ARG A 442 -23.30 -16.33 12.10
N ARG A 443 -23.03 -15.74 10.93
CA ARG A 443 -22.99 -16.44 9.65
C ARG A 443 -21.92 -17.53 9.64
N SER A 444 -20.70 -17.19 10.01
CA SER A 444 -19.56 -18.10 9.95
C SER A 444 -19.70 -19.26 10.95
N ARG A 445 -20.32 -19.02 12.12
CA ARG A 445 -20.70 -20.07 13.07
C ARG A 445 -21.80 -20.99 12.55
N ALA A 446 -22.83 -20.45 11.88
CA ALA A 446 -23.85 -21.28 11.22
C ALA A 446 -23.23 -22.17 10.14
N TRP A 447 -22.19 -21.67 9.48
CA TRP A 447 -21.41 -22.37 8.46
C TRP A 447 -20.76 -23.67 8.93
N LEU A 448 -20.48 -23.80 10.24
CA LEU A 448 -19.92 -25.03 10.82
C LEU A 448 -20.79 -26.27 10.55
N ARG A 449 -22.11 -26.09 10.34
CA ARG A 449 -23.04 -27.19 9.99
C ARG A 449 -22.84 -27.76 8.58
N LEU A 450 -22.07 -27.08 7.74
CA LEU A 450 -21.75 -27.48 6.36
C LEU A 450 -20.34 -28.04 6.19
N VAL A 451 -19.52 -28.02 7.25
CA VAL A 451 -18.14 -28.55 7.20
C VAL A 451 -18.16 -30.03 6.79
N GLY A 452 -17.35 -30.35 5.78
CA GLY A 452 -17.20 -31.70 5.23
C GLY A 452 -18.28 -32.12 4.24
N LYS A 453 -19.34 -31.31 4.04
CA LYS A 453 -20.46 -31.66 3.14
C LYS A 453 -20.22 -31.28 1.68
N GLY A 454 -19.18 -30.52 1.41
CA GLY A 454 -18.80 -30.15 0.05
C GLY A 454 -17.47 -29.41 -0.04
N THR A 455 -17.08 -29.10 -1.26
CA THR A 455 -15.88 -28.33 -1.60
C THR A 455 -16.18 -27.39 -2.78
N VAL A 456 -15.19 -26.58 -3.14
CA VAL A 456 -15.24 -25.73 -4.35
C VAL A 456 -14.04 -26.06 -5.25
N ILE A 457 -14.26 -26.03 -6.57
CA ILE A 457 -13.18 -26.08 -7.57
C ILE A 457 -13.20 -24.80 -8.40
N SER A 458 -12.03 -24.35 -8.82
CA SER A 458 -11.84 -23.30 -9.84
C SER A 458 -11.69 -23.97 -11.21
N VAL A 459 -12.38 -23.44 -12.22
CA VAL A 459 -12.37 -23.94 -13.58
C VAL A 459 -12.06 -22.80 -14.56
N GLY A 460 -11.10 -23.03 -15.45
CA GLY A 460 -10.63 -22.08 -16.45
C GLY A 460 -11.44 -22.16 -17.74
N THR A 461 -12.72 -21.79 -17.69
CA THR A 461 -13.63 -21.80 -18.84
C THR A 461 -14.74 -20.75 -18.67
N SER A 462 -15.58 -20.56 -19.68
CA SER A 462 -16.70 -19.62 -19.62
C SER A 462 -17.89 -20.20 -18.86
N ALA A 463 -18.74 -19.31 -18.32
CA ALA A 463 -19.98 -19.70 -17.67
C ALA A 463 -20.92 -20.47 -18.62
N GLN A 464 -20.93 -20.10 -19.90
CA GLN A 464 -21.75 -20.76 -20.93
C GLN A 464 -21.25 -22.19 -21.20
N ASP A 465 -19.94 -22.36 -21.36
CA ASP A 465 -19.34 -23.66 -21.66
C ASP A 465 -19.52 -24.63 -20.50
N ILE A 466 -19.29 -24.18 -19.26
CA ILE A 466 -19.44 -25.05 -18.10
C ILE A 466 -20.90 -25.42 -17.86
N THR A 467 -21.83 -24.49 -18.02
CA THR A 467 -23.27 -24.77 -17.86
C THR A 467 -23.74 -25.81 -18.88
N SER A 468 -23.22 -25.77 -20.11
CA SER A 468 -23.50 -26.78 -21.14
C SER A 468 -22.96 -28.16 -20.77
N ARG A 469 -21.84 -28.24 -20.05
CA ARG A 469 -21.25 -29.51 -19.57
C ARG A 469 -21.94 -30.04 -18.33
N MET A 470 -22.46 -29.16 -17.47
CA MET A 470 -23.17 -29.53 -16.24
C MET A 470 -24.42 -30.38 -16.49
N THR A 471 -24.98 -30.40 -17.70
CA THR A 471 -26.07 -31.34 -18.04
C THR A 471 -25.67 -32.81 -17.92
N ALA A 472 -24.36 -33.12 -17.97
CA ALA A 472 -23.82 -34.46 -17.73
C ALA A 472 -23.63 -34.78 -16.24
N TRP A 473 -23.72 -33.77 -15.37
CA TRP A 473 -23.59 -33.89 -13.92
C TRP A 473 -24.83 -33.33 -13.18
N PRO A 474 -26.05 -33.73 -13.57
CA PRO A 474 -27.27 -33.23 -12.95
C PRO A 474 -27.26 -33.57 -11.45
N ASP A 475 -27.70 -32.63 -10.63
CA ASP A 475 -27.81 -32.76 -9.16
C ASP A 475 -26.49 -32.94 -8.40
N ALA A 476 -25.33 -32.94 -9.09
CA ALA A 476 -24.03 -33.12 -8.47
C ALA A 476 -23.37 -31.78 -8.08
N VAL A 477 -23.51 -30.73 -8.89
CA VAL A 477 -22.77 -29.47 -8.72
C VAL A 477 -23.57 -28.24 -9.16
N GLU A 478 -23.28 -27.08 -8.56
CA GLU A 478 -23.83 -25.78 -8.94
C GLU A 478 -22.72 -24.78 -9.25
N LEU A 479 -23.01 -23.83 -10.14
CA LEU A 479 -22.11 -22.75 -10.52
C LEU A 479 -22.09 -21.67 -9.42
N ALA A 480 -21.11 -21.78 -8.52
CA ALA A 480 -20.98 -20.95 -7.33
C ALA A 480 -20.53 -19.52 -7.62
N ALA A 481 -19.65 -19.33 -8.61
CA ALA A 481 -19.16 -18.00 -8.97
C ALA A 481 -18.81 -17.91 -10.44
N VAL A 482 -19.08 -16.74 -11.03
CA VAL A 482 -18.53 -16.30 -12.31
C VAL A 482 -17.59 -15.13 -11.99
N ASN A 483 -16.29 -15.43 -11.97
CA ASN A 483 -15.26 -14.47 -11.58
C ASN A 483 -14.79 -13.63 -12.77
N GLY A 484 -14.77 -14.21 -13.96
CA GLY A 484 -14.41 -13.52 -15.20
C GLY A 484 -14.82 -14.34 -16.42
N PRO A 485 -14.50 -13.86 -17.65
CA PRO A 485 -14.95 -14.50 -18.89
C PRO A 485 -14.46 -15.94 -19.08
N ARG A 486 -13.34 -16.30 -18.44
CA ARG A 486 -12.75 -17.64 -18.48
C ARG A 486 -12.41 -18.18 -17.08
N SER A 487 -13.08 -17.69 -16.05
CA SER A 487 -12.84 -18.09 -14.67
C SER A 487 -14.15 -18.26 -13.93
N VAL A 488 -14.47 -19.51 -13.60
CA VAL A 488 -15.69 -19.87 -12.88
C VAL A 488 -15.35 -20.79 -11.70
N ALA A 489 -16.25 -20.85 -10.72
CA ALA A 489 -16.15 -21.77 -9.60
C ALA A 489 -17.38 -22.68 -9.54
N LEU A 490 -17.16 -23.98 -9.39
CA LEU A 490 -18.21 -24.96 -9.13
C LEU A 490 -18.17 -25.40 -7.68
N SER A 491 -19.34 -25.64 -7.12
CA SER A 491 -19.51 -26.15 -5.76
C SER A 491 -20.39 -27.38 -5.72
N GLY A 492 -20.13 -28.27 -4.77
CA GLY A 492 -20.82 -29.55 -4.66
C GLY A 492 -20.11 -30.54 -3.73
N PRO A 493 -20.57 -31.80 -3.67
CA PRO A 493 -19.95 -32.85 -2.89
C PRO A 493 -18.50 -33.11 -3.33
N PRO A 494 -17.58 -33.47 -2.41
CA PRO A 494 -16.16 -33.62 -2.72
C PRO A 494 -15.88 -34.65 -3.81
N ASP A 495 -16.46 -35.85 -3.69
CA ASP A 495 -16.20 -36.96 -4.61
C ASP A 495 -16.68 -36.66 -6.04
N ALA A 496 -17.81 -35.96 -6.16
CA ALA A 496 -18.33 -35.52 -7.46
C ALA A 496 -17.39 -34.50 -8.11
N LEU A 497 -16.92 -33.52 -7.33
CA LEU A 497 -16.00 -32.50 -7.82
C LEU A 497 -14.61 -33.05 -8.15
N ASP A 498 -14.11 -34.04 -7.41
CA ASP A 498 -12.84 -34.71 -7.72
C ASP A 498 -12.91 -35.46 -9.05
N GLY A 499 -14.06 -36.12 -9.34
CA GLY A 499 -14.34 -36.73 -10.65
C GLY A 499 -14.39 -35.71 -11.79
N ILE A 500 -15.07 -34.59 -11.57
CA ILE A 500 -15.17 -33.49 -12.56
C ILE A 500 -13.80 -32.85 -12.83
N VAL A 501 -12.97 -32.67 -11.80
CA VAL A 501 -11.60 -32.17 -11.98
C VAL A 501 -10.79 -33.12 -12.85
N ALA A 502 -10.86 -34.43 -12.61
CA ALA A 502 -10.17 -35.43 -13.42
C ALA A 502 -10.67 -35.42 -14.88
N GLU A 503 -11.98 -35.34 -15.08
CA GLU A 503 -12.61 -35.28 -16.41
C GLU A 503 -12.18 -34.03 -17.19
N LEU A 504 -12.31 -32.85 -16.60
CA LEU A 504 -11.96 -31.57 -17.23
C LEU A 504 -10.47 -31.49 -17.54
N THR A 505 -9.62 -31.95 -16.62
CA THR A 505 -8.16 -31.99 -16.81
C THR A 505 -7.79 -32.93 -17.96
N ALA A 506 -8.44 -34.10 -18.07
CA ALA A 506 -8.22 -35.02 -19.19
C ALA A 506 -8.62 -34.42 -20.55
N GLN A 507 -9.57 -33.48 -20.55
CA GLN A 507 -10.02 -32.73 -21.73
C GLN A 507 -9.20 -31.44 -21.99
N GLY A 508 -8.13 -31.20 -21.21
CA GLY A 508 -7.27 -30.03 -21.34
C GLY A 508 -7.87 -28.72 -20.79
N VAL A 509 -8.97 -28.80 -20.04
CA VAL A 509 -9.56 -27.66 -19.34
C VAL A 509 -8.92 -27.54 -17.95
N TYR A 510 -8.44 -26.36 -17.60
CA TYR A 510 -7.93 -26.11 -16.26
C TYR A 510 -9.04 -26.32 -15.22
N ALA A 511 -8.83 -27.23 -14.27
CA ALA A 511 -9.70 -27.43 -13.12
C ALA A 511 -8.86 -27.77 -11.90
N LYS A 512 -9.11 -27.10 -10.77
CA LYS A 512 -8.37 -27.35 -9.52
C LYS A 512 -9.24 -27.15 -8.30
N ARG A 513 -9.09 -28.05 -7.32
CA ARG A 513 -9.68 -27.88 -5.99
C ARG A 513 -9.10 -26.67 -5.27
N ILE A 514 -9.95 -25.89 -4.61
CA ILE A 514 -9.53 -24.77 -3.78
C ILE A 514 -9.14 -25.31 -2.40
N PRO A 515 -7.86 -25.27 -2.00
CA PRO A 515 -7.40 -25.87 -0.74
C PRO A 515 -8.02 -25.20 0.48
N GLY A 516 -8.37 -25.99 1.50
CA GLY A 516 -8.89 -25.48 2.77
C GLY A 516 -10.33 -24.96 2.73
N VAL A 517 -11.06 -25.15 1.63
CA VAL A 517 -12.50 -24.87 1.54
C VAL A 517 -13.26 -26.16 1.82
N GLU A 518 -13.56 -26.39 3.09
CA GLU A 518 -14.31 -27.57 3.57
C GLU A 518 -15.81 -27.28 3.76
N THR A 519 -16.26 -26.07 3.44
CA THR A 519 -17.64 -25.62 3.54
C THR A 519 -18.10 -25.08 2.21
N VAL A 520 -19.35 -25.36 1.84
CA VAL A 520 -19.91 -24.89 0.58
C VAL A 520 -20.95 -23.81 0.80
N GLY A 521 -20.81 -22.72 0.05
CA GLY A 521 -21.85 -21.72 -0.20
C GLY A 521 -22.22 -21.67 -1.66
N HIS A 522 -23.19 -20.82 -1.99
CA HIS A 522 -23.61 -20.57 -3.37
C HIS A 522 -24.18 -21.79 -4.09
N CYS A 523 -24.82 -22.68 -3.32
CA CYS A 523 -25.54 -23.84 -3.83
C CYS A 523 -26.72 -24.22 -2.93
N SER A 524 -27.53 -25.17 -3.39
CA SER A 524 -28.71 -25.70 -2.72
C SER A 524 -28.44 -26.33 -1.35
N GLN A 525 -27.20 -26.74 -1.03
CA GLN A 525 -26.88 -27.21 0.33
C GLN A 525 -27.16 -26.14 1.40
N VAL A 526 -27.05 -24.86 1.03
CA VAL A 526 -27.34 -23.71 1.90
C VAL A 526 -28.83 -23.63 2.25
N ASP A 527 -29.73 -24.18 1.41
CA ASP A 527 -31.18 -24.15 1.65
C ASP A 527 -31.54 -24.89 2.95
N THR A 528 -30.75 -25.91 3.34
CA THR A 528 -30.90 -26.63 4.61
C THR A 528 -30.67 -25.76 5.86
N LEU A 529 -29.99 -24.62 5.70
CA LEU A 529 -29.72 -23.67 6.75
C LEU A 529 -30.61 -22.42 6.68
N ARG A 530 -31.52 -22.32 5.71
CA ARG A 530 -32.29 -21.09 5.45
C ARG A 530 -32.98 -20.53 6.69
N GLU A 531 -33.83 -21.33 7.32
CA GLU A 531 -34.59 -20.88 8.50
C GLU A 531 -33.65 -20.44 9.63
N HIS A 532 -32.60 -21.23 9.88
CA HIS A 532 -31.61 -20.92 10.90
C HIS A 532 -30.83 -19.64 10.58
N LEU A 533 -30.41 -19.43 9.33
CA LEU A 533 -29.69 -18.23 8.89
C LEU A 533 -30.57 -16.99 9.03
N LEU A 534 -31.82 -17.04 8.56
CA LEU A 534 -32.75 -15.91 8.69
C LEU A 534 -33.01 -15.54 10.16
N GLU A 535 -33.01 -16.52 11.06
CA GLU A 535 -33.10 -16.29 12.50
C GLU A 535 -31.82 -15.67 13.09
N VAL A 536 -30.65 -16.29 12.88
CA VAL A 536 -29.41 -15.86 13.54
C VAL A 536 -28.79 -14.58 12.98
N LEU A 537 -29.14 -14.22 11.74
CA LEU A 537 -28.68 -12.98 11.11
C LEU A 537 -29.56 -11.78 11.49
N ARG A 538 -30.71 -11.99 12.16
CA ARG A 538 -31.57 -10.88 12.63
C ARG A 538 -31.12 -10.33 14.00
N PRO A 539 -31.24 -9.01 14.22
CA PRO A 539 -31.54 -7.97 13.22
C PRO A 539 -30.31 -7.63 12.36
N VAL A 540 -30.50 -6.90 11.26
CA VAL A 540 -29.45 -6.14 10.56
C VAL A 540 -29.97 -4.71 10.42
N SER A 541 -29.15 -3.70 10.68
CA SER A 541 -29.56 -2.29 10.63
C SER A 541 -28.83 -1.55 9.48
N PRO A 542 -29.05 -1.94 8.22
CA PRO A 542 -28.37 -1.33 7.09
C PRO A 542 -28.75 0.14 6.92
N ARG A 543 -27.85 0.92 6.32
CA ARG A 543 -28.03 2.36 6.03
C ARG A 543 -27.57 2.62 4.61
N SER A 544 -28.03 3.72 4.00
CA SER A 544 -27.50 4.15 2.70
C SER A 544 -26.08 4.69 2.85
N SER A 545 -25.20 4.21 1.98
CA SER A 545 -23.79 4.60 1.91
C SER A 545 -23.58 5.76 0.95
N VAL A 546 -22.57 6.59 1.24
CA VAL A 546 -22.11 7.64 0.32
C VAL A 546 -21.22 7.07 -0.78
N VAL A 547 -20.44 6.02 -0.46
CA VAL A 547 -19.64 5.31 -1.46
C VAL A 547 -20.54 4.30 -2.19
N PRO A 548 -20.59 4.32 -3.53
CA PRO A 548 -21.30 3.33 -4.34
C PRO A 548 -20.89 1.90 -4.00
N PHE A 549 -21.88 1.05 -3.72
CA PHE A 549 -21.70 -0.38 -3.46
C PHE A 549 -22.19 -1.19 -4.66
N HIS A 550 -21.33 -2.02 -5.23
CA HIS A 550 -21.68 -2.95 -6.30
C HIS A 550 -21.85 -4.36 -5.73
N SER A 551 -23.09 -4.86 -5.81
CA SER A 551 -23.45 -6.20 -5.37
C SER A 551 -23.00 -7.24 -6.38
N THR A 552 -22.39 -8.31 -5.90
CA THR A 552 -22.14 -9.54 -6.66
C THR A 552 -23.26 -10.56 -6.52
N VAL A 553 -24.31 -10.26 -5.75
CA VAL A 553 -25.57 -11.03 -5.81
C VAL A 553 -26.32 -10.68 -7.08
N ASP A 554 -26.42 -9.38 -7.36
CA ASP A 554 -27.21 -8.85 -8.47
C ASP A 554 -26.34 -8.55 -9.72
N GLY A 555 -25.04 -8.28 -9.53
CA GLY A 555 -24.11 -7.91 -10.59
C GLY A 555 -24.11 -6.41 -10.93
N GLU A 556 -24.69 -5.57 -10.08
CA GLU A 556 -24.90 -4.14 -10.33
C GLU A 556 -24.81 -3.30 -9.04
N GLN A 557 -24.89 -1.97 -9.18
CA GLN A 557 -24.90 -1.04 -8.06
C GLN A 557 -26.20 -1.16 -7.25
N ARG A 558 -26.10 -1.11 -5.92
CA ARG A 558 -27.25 -1.23 -5.02
C ARG A 558 -27.17 -0.22 -3.86
N ASP A 559 -28.32 0.27 -3.40
CA ASP A 559 -28.40 1.04 -2.15
C ASP A 559 -28.19 0.11 -0.96
N THR A 560 -27.19 0.43 -0.14
CA THR A 560 -26.81 -0.37 1.02
C THR A 560 -27.90 -0.42 2.10
N ALA A 561 -28.88 0.49 2.11
CA ALA A 561 -30.05 0.40 3.00
C ALA A 561 -30.92 -0.86 2.75
N THR A 562 -30.75 -1.49 1.59
CA THR A 562 -31.49 -2.70 1.20
C THR A 562 -30.78 -4.01 1.58
N LEU A 563 -29.62 -3.95 2.24
CA LEU A 563 -28.85 -5.12 2.66
C LEU A 563 -29.40 -5.73 3.96
N ASP A 564 -30.66 -6.13 3.92
CA ASP A 564 -31.37 -6.76 5.02
C ASP A 564 -30.97 -8.24 5.23
N THR A 565 -31.63 -8.92 6.16
CA THR A 565 -31.36 -10.34 6.43
C THR A 565 -31.59 -11.24 5.22
N ASP A 566 -32.60 -10.94 4.39
CA ASP A 566 -32.90 -11.74 3.20
C ASP A 566 -31.79 -11.56 2.16
N TYR A 567 -31.27 -10.34 2.00
CA TYR A 567 -30.08 -10.09 1.19
C TYR A 567 -28.89 -10.93 1.63
N TRP A 568 -28.58 -10.96 2.94
CA TRP A 568 -27.41 -11.73 3.42
C TRP A 568 -27.60 -13.25 3.32
N TYR A 569 -28.84 -13.75 3.37
CA TYR A 569 -29.14 -15.12 2.99
C TYR A 569 -28.87 -15.35 1.49
N LEU A 570 -29.37 -14.47 0.61
CA LEU A 570 -29.14 -14.56 -0.83
C LEU A 570 -27.67 -14.46 -1.20
N ASN A 571 -26.90 -13.55 -0.60
CA ASN A 571 -25.43 -13.47 -0.76
C ASN A 571 -24.75 -14.81 -0.46
N THR A 572 -25.31 -15.59 0.45
CA THR A 572 -24.78 -16.88 0.87
C THR A 572 -25.23 -18.04 -0.03
N ARG A 573 -26.42 -17.95 -0.63
CA ARG A 573 -27.07 -19.02 -1.41
C ARG A 573 -26.91 -18.86 -2.92
N SER A 574 -26.95 -17.63 -3.42
CA SER A 574 -26.91 -17.30 -4.84
C SER A 574 -25.50 -17.37 -5.40
N GLN A 575 -25.39 -17.53 -6.70
CA GLN A 575 -24.12 -17.41 -7.43
C GLN A 575 -23.48 -16.04 -7.20
N VAL A 576 -22.15 -16.01 -7.05
CA VAL A 576 -21.36 -14.77 -7.03
C VAL A 576 -21.12 -14.29 -8.46
N ARG A 577 -21.77 -13.19 -8.85
CA ARG A 577 -21.70 -12.53 -10.17
C ARG A 577 -20.60 -11.46 -10.20
N PHE A 578 -19.38 -11.83 -9.84
CA PHE A 578 -18.26 -10.88 -9.76
C PHE A 578 -17.88 -10.30 -11.13
N HIS A 579 -17.91 -11.13 -12.18
CA HIS A 579 -17.71 -10.69 -13.57
C HIS A 579 -18.66 -9.57 -13.98
N ASP A 580 -19.96 -9.71 -13.69
CA ASP A 580 -20.97 -8.70 -14.01
C ASP A 580 -20.74 -7.40 -13.23
N ALA A 581 -20.45 -7.48 -11.94
CA ALA A 581 -20.18 -6.30 -11.11
C ALA A 581 -18.94 -5.53 -11.61
N VAL A 582 -17.85 -6.24 -11.96
CA VAL A 582 -16.65 -5.63 -12.53
C VAL A 582 -16.92 -5.03 -13.91
N ARG A 583 -17.70 -5.71 -14.75
CA ARG A 583 -18.14 -5.18 -16.05
C ARG A 583 -18.93 -3.88 -15.88
N SER A 584 -19.86 -3.83 -14.92
CA SER A 584 -20.61 -2.62 -14.57
C SER A 584 -19.68 -1.47 -14.17
N LEU A 585 -18.70 -1.72 -13.30
CA LEU A 585 -17.71 -0.73 -12.88
C LEU A 585 -16.83 -0.23 -14.04
N LEU A 586 -16.38 -1.12 -14.91
CA LEU A 586 -15.57 -0.77 -16.08
C LEU A 586 -16.37 0.06 -17.09
N VAL A 587 -17.63 -0.31 -17.34
CA VAL A 587 -18.53 0.47 -18.21
C VAL A 587 -18.82 1.85 -17.62
N ALA A 588 -18.93 1.96 -16.29
CA ALA A 588 -19.06 3.23 -15.58
C ALA A 588 -17.78 4.10 -15.58
N GLY A 589 -16.70 3.64 -16.20
CA GLY A 589 -15.48 4.42 -16.40
C GLY A 589 -14.42 4.24 -15.32
N HIS A 590 -14.59 3.32 -14.36
CA HIS A 590 -13.54 3.02 -13.40
C HIS A 590 -12.36 2.32 -14.08
N ARG A 591 -11.14 2.76 -13.80
CA ARG A 591 -9.90 2.24 -14.42
C ARG A 591 -8.86 1.75 -13.41
N THR A 592 -9.04 2.03 -12.13
CA THR A 592 -8.10 1.64 -11.08
C THR A 592 -8.83 0.85 -10.01
N PHE A 593 -8.33 -0.36 -9.73
CA PHE A 593 -8.89 -1.28 -8.74
C PHE A 593 -7.80 -1.62 -7.73
N ILE A 594 -8.13 -1.56 -6.44
CA ILE A 594 -7.25 -1.94 -5.35
C ILE A 594 -7.90 -3.09 -4.60
N GLU A 595 -7.27 -4.26 -4.63
CA GLU A 595 -7.66 -5.38 -3.80
C GLU A 595 -7.16 -5.15 -2.36
N VAL A 596 -8.11 -4.90 -1.46
CA VAL A 596 -7.87 -4.61 -0.05
C VAL A 596 -7.84 -5.92 0.72
N SER A 597 -6.70 -6.62 0.65
CA SER A 597 -6.56 -7.96 1.19
C SER A 597 -5.13 -8.31 1.64
N PRO A 598 -4.97 -9.36 2.48
CA PRO A 598 -3.66 -9.89 2.86
C PRO A 598 -2.86 -10.51 1.71
N HIS A 599 -3.51 -10.82 0.58
CA HIS A 599 -2.90 -11.35 -0.62
C HIS A 599 -3.86 -11.25 -1.82
N PRO A 600 -3.43 -10.74 -2.99
CA PRO A 600 -4.29 -10.57 -4.16
C PRO A 600 -4.76 -11.90 -4.74
N LEU A 601 -6.04 -11.99 -5.09
CA LEU A 601 -6.68 -13.17 -5.69
C LEU A 601 -7.45 -12.87 -6.97
N LEU A 602 -8.07 -11.68 -7.06
CA LEU A 602 -9.07 -11.35 -8.07
C LEU A 602 -8.50 -10.53 -9.24
N GLY A 603 -7.22 -10.16 -9.17
CA GLY A 603 -6.58 -9.28 -10.15
C GLY A 603 -6.72 -9.74 -11.59
N MET A 604 -6.37 -11.00 -11.86
CA MET A 604 -6.46 -11.59 -13.20
C MET A 604 -7.89 -11.60 -13.73
N SER A 605 -8.89 -11.82 -12.87
CA SER A 605 -10.30 -11.82 -13.27
C SER A 605 -10.77 -10.42 -13.70
N ILE A 606 -10.30 -9.36 -13.03
CA ILE A 606 -10.59 -7.98 -13.40
C ILE A 606 -9.92 -7.62 -14.74
N GLU A 607 -8.65 -7.99 -14.90
CA GLU A 607 -7.88 -7.77 -16.13
C GLU A 607 -8.50 -8.49 -17.34
N ASP A 608 -8.88 -9.76 -17.19
CA ASP A 608 -9.56 -10.53 -18.23
C ASP A 608 -10.91 -9.91 -18.62
N THR A 609 -11.66 -9.39 -17.64
CA THR A 609 -12.95 -8.69 -17.89
C THR A 609 -12.73 -7.39 -18.67
N ALA A 610 -11.67 -6.63 -18.34
CA ALA A 610 -11.31 -5.43 -19.09
C ALA A 610 -10.90 -5.75 -20.53
N ALA A 611 -10.11 -6.82 -20.72
CA ALA A 611 -9.69 -7.28 -22.03
C ALA A 611 -10.87 -7.73 -22.90
N GLU A 612 -11.85 -8.44 -22.33
CA GLU A 612 -13.09 -8.83 -23.02
C GLU A 612 -13.87 -7.61 -23.53
N LEU A 613 -13.94 -6.53 -22.75
CA LEU A 613 -14.60 -5.29 -23.13
C LEU A 613 -13.79 -4.40 -24.07
N GLY A 614 -12.54 -4.79 -24.41
CA GLY A 614 -11.63 -3.95 -25.18
C GLY A 614 -11.18 -2.69 -24.45
N ILE A 615 -11.29 -2.65 -23.12
CA ILE A 615 -10.90 -1.50 -22.29
C ILE A 615 -9.43 -1.64 -21.91
N GLY A 616 -8.58 -0.80 -22.49
CA GLY A 616 -7.17 -0.69 -22.13
C GLY A 616 -6.91 0.16 -20.88
N ASP A 617 -5.67 0.13 -20.41
CA ASP A 617 -5.17 0.98 -19.31
C ASP A 617 -5.90 0.80 -17.97
N VAL A 618 -6.27 -0.44 -17.64
CA VAL A 618 -6.79 -0.80 -16.33
C VAL A 618 -5.62 -1.16 -15.41
N ALA A 619 -5.58 -0.54 -14.23
CA ALA A 619 -4.61 -0.84 -13.18
C ALA A 619 -5.29 -1.66 -12.07
N VAL A 620 -4.77 -2.85 -11.79
CA VAL A 620 -5.25 -3.69 -10.70
C VAL A 620 -4.11 -3.94 -9.71
N LEU A 621 -4.30 -3.46 -8.49
CA LEU A 621 -3.28 -3.41 -7.45
C LEU A 621 -3.67 -4.30 -6.27
N GLY A 622 -2.66 -4.80 -5.54
CA GLY A 622 -2.87 -5.54 -4.30
C GLY A 622 -2.34 -4.77 -3.09
N THR A 623 -2.93 -4.99 -1.92
CA THR A 623 -2.47 -4.32 -0.69
C THR A 623 -1.26 -5.03 -0.07
N LEU A 624 -1.43 -6.27 0.37
CA LEU A 624 -0.34 -7.09 0.91
C LEU A 624 -0.04 -8.29 0.02
N ARG A 625 1.03 -9.03 0.34
CA ARG A 625 1.34 -10.31 -0.29
C ARG A 625 1.74 -11.33 0.78
N ARG A 626 1.60 -12.62 0.47
CA ARG A 626 1.99 -13.70 1.38
C ARG A 626 3.47 -13.56 1.75
N GLY A 627 3.76 -13.51 3.05
CA GLY A 627 5.11 -13.28 3.58
C GLY A 627 5.59 -11.82 3.52
N GLN A 628 4.72 -10.87 3.14
CA GLN A 628 5.00 -9.43 3.07
C GLN A 628 3.82 -8.68 3.69
N GLY A 629 3.76 -8.70 5.02
CA GLY A 629 2.70 -8.09 5.83
C GLY A 629 3.19 -6.89 6.63
N ASP A 630 4.14 -6.15 6.06
CA ASP A 630 4.91 -5.09 6.70
C ASP A 630 4.60 -3.69 6.12
N THR A 631 5.12 -2.65 6.78
CA THR A 631 4.95 -1.25 6.37
C THR A 631 5.61 -0.98 5.00
N HIS A 632 6.74 -1.63 4.69
CA HIS A 632 7.39 -1.46 3.39
C HIS A 632 6.48 -1.89 2.24
N ARG A 633 5.82 -3.06 2.34
CA ARG A 633 4.89 -3.55 1.32
C ARG A 633 3.69 -2.62 1.15
N VAL A 634 3.14 -2.09 2.24
CA VAL A 634 2.07 -1.07 2.16
C VAL A 634 2.54 0.14 1.36
N LEU A 635 3.71 0.70 1.69
CA LEU A 635 4.26 1.86 0.98
C LEU A 635 4.52 1.59 -0.51
N VAL A 636 5.00 0.39 -0.87
CA VAL A 636 5.14 0.01 -2.28
C VAL A 636 3.77 -0.06 -2.97
N SER A 637 2.72 -0.55 -2.30
CA SER A 637 1.37 -0.57 -2.88
C SER A 637 0.77 0.83 -3.02
N VAL A 638 0.98 1.71 -2.04
CA VAL A 638 0.59 3.13 -2.14
C VAL A 638 1.36 3.81 -3.28
N ALA A 639 2.64 3.48 -3.47
CA ALA A 639 3.43 3.95 -4.61
C ALA A 639 2.87 3.46 -5.95
N GLU A 640 2.49 2.18 -6.05
CA GLU A 640 1.85 1.60 -7.24
C GLU A 640 0.54 2.34 -7.58
N ALA A 641 -0.26 2.72 -6.58
CA ALA A 641 -1.47 3.53 -6.77
C ALA A 641 -1.14 4.96 -7.23
N TYR A 642 -0.20 5.62 -6.53
CA TYR A 642 0.22 6.98 -6.83
C TYR A 642 0.75 7.13 -8.27
N VAL A 643 1.58 6.21 -8.75
CA VAL A 643 2.13 6.30 -10.13
C VAL A 643 1.07 6.10 -11.21
N ARG A 644 -0.09 5.53 -10.87
CA ARG A 644 -1.26 5.36 -11.76
C ARG A 644 -2.23 6.53 -11.73
N GLY A 645 -1.99 7.53 -10.89
CA GLY A 645 -2.79 8.75 -10.83
C GLY A 645 -3.73 8.85 -9.64
N VAL A 646 -3.71 7.87 -8.72
CA VAL A 646 -4.48 7.95 -7.47
C VAL A 646 -3.94 9.11 -6.62
N ASP A 647 -4.86 9.88 -6.02
CA ASP A 647 -4.51 10.95 -5.09
C ASP A 647 -4.03 10.31 -3.77
N VAL A 648 -2.82 10.67 -3.32
CA VAL A 648 -2.16 10.10 -2.13
C VAL A 648 -1.64 11.23 -1.26
N ASP A 649 -1.98 11.18 0.03
CA ASP A 649 -1.32 11.92 1.10
C ASP A 649 -0.19 11.06 1.69
N TRP A 650 1.05 11.51 1.49
CA TRP A 650 2.24 10.80 1.98
C TRP A 650 2.60 11.16 3.43
N SER A 651 1.91 12.12 4.05
CA SER A 651 2.18 12.57 5.42
C SER A 651 2.27 11.43 6.47
N PRO A 652 1.41 10.38 6.44
CA PRO A 652 1.51 9.29 7.40
C PRO A 652 2.85 8.54 7.39
N ALA A 653 3.57 8.50 6.25
CA ALA A 653 4.88 7.86 6.15
C ALA A 653 5.97 8.58 6.96
N PHE A 654 5.70 9.81 7.40
CA PHE A 654 6.61 10.64 8.20
C PHE A 654 6.21 10.68 9.67
N THR A 655 5.22 9.89 10.11
CA THR A 655 4.85 9.78 11.52
C THR A 655 6.07 9.38 12.35
N GLY A 656 6.32 10.09 13.46
CA GLY A 656 7.53 9.91 14.28
C GLY A 656 8.77 10.64 13.76
N THR A 657 8.72 11.30 12.60
CA THR A 657 9.80 12.13 12.07
C THR A 657 9.46 13.62 12.14
N THR A 658 10.48 14.48 12.22
CA THR A 658 10.32 15.95 12.18
C THR A 658 11.11 16.54 11.00
N PRO A 659 10.69 16.25 9.75
CA PRO A 659 11.47 16.61 8.57
C PRO A 659 11.50 18.13 8.36
N ARG A 660 12.67 18.65 8.01
CA ARG A 660 12.86 20.06 7.63
C ARG A 660 12.89 20.18 6.12
N ARG A 661 12.46 21.33 5.61
CA ARG A 661 12.65 21.66 4.19
C ARG A 661 14.12 21.98 3.94
N ILE A 662 14.66 21.41 2.88
CA ILE A 662 16.02 21.65 2.40
C ILE A 662 15.99 22.21 0.98
N ASP A 663 17.09 22.82 0.56
CA ASP A 663 17.26 23.24 -0.82
C ASP A 663 17.55 22.01 -1.69
N LEU A 664 16.59 21.61 -2.52
CA LEU A 664 16.81 20.63 -3.58
C LEU A 664 17.07 21.35 -4.92
N PRO A 665 17.75 20.70 -5.88
CA PRO A 665 17.93 21.26 -7.22
C PRO A 665 16.59 21.75 -7.78
N ALA A 666 16.61 22.87 -8.50
CA ALA A 666 15.41 23.35 -9.19
C ALA A 666 14.89 22.28 -10.17
N LEU A 667 13.57 22.24 -10.37
CA LEU A 667 12.99 21.39 -11.40
C LEU A 667 13.62 21.76 -12.74
N VAL A 668 14.15 20.76 -13.44
CA VAL A 668 14.66 20.98 -14.80
C VAL A 668 13.44 21.14 -15.67
N ASP A 669 13.17 22.38 -16.07
CA ASP A 669 12.01 22.70 -16.88
C ASP A 669 12.32 22.30 -18.34
N PHE A 670 11.91 21.10 -18.73
CA PHE A 670 11.98 20.64 -20.12
C PHE A 670 10.78 21.11 -20.94
N THR A 671 10.11 22.19 -20.53
CA THR A 671 8.95 22.76 -21.23
C THR A 671 9.30 23.34 -22.60
N THR A 672 10.58 23.55 -22.93
CA THR A 672 10.96 24.24 -24.16
C THR A 672 11.60 23.39 -25.27
N ASP A 673 11.80 22.08 -25.12
CA ASP A 673 12.36 21.24 -26.20
C ASP A 673 11.81 19.79 -26.30
N ALA A 674 10.76 19.44 -25.53
CA ALA A 674 10.30 18.05 -25.38
C ALA A 674 8.99 17.68 -26.11
N GLU A 675 8.40 18.57 -26.93
CA GLU A 675 7.17 18.25 -27.68
C GLU A 675 7.41 17.64 -29.07
N ALA A 676 8.63 17.68 -29.61
CA ALA A 676 8.91 17.01 -30.87
C ALA A 676 9.05 15.51 -30.63
N SER A 677 8.10 14.71 -31.13
CA SER A 677 8.21 13.25 -31.15
C SER A 677 9.54 12.83 -31.81
N TRP A 678 10.03 11.62 -31.57
CA TRP A 678 11.21 11.14 -32.30
C TRP A 678 11.02 11.28 -33.82
N THR A 679 9.79 11.02 -34.30
CA THR A 679 9.40 11.23 -35.69
C THR A 679 9.52 12.69 -36.14
N ASP A 680 9.13 13.65 -35.33
CA ASP A 680 9.24 15.09 -35.66
C ASP A 680 10.69 15.57 -35.69
N ARG A 681 11.53 15.06 -34.79
CA ARG A 681 12.97 15.33 -34.78
C ARG A 681 13.66 14.76 -36.02
N VAL A 682 13.28 13.56 -36.45
CA VAL A 682 13.82 12.96 -37.68
C VAL A 682 13.27 13.66 -38.93
N ARG A 683 12.01 14.12 -38.94
CA ARG A 683 11.49 14.96 -40.05
C ARG A 683 12.25 16.27 -40.19
N ALA A 684 12.75 16.84 -39.10
CA ALA A 684 13.55 18.06 -39.13
C ALA A 684 14.98 17.85 -39.68
N LEU A 685 15.46 16.60 -39.79
CA LEU A 685 16.76 16.30 -40.40
C LEU A 685 16.72 16.41 -41.94
N PRO A 686 17.85 16.77 -42.59
CA PRO A 686 18.02 16.66 -44.04
C PRO A 686 17.68 15.25 -44.54
N GLU A 687 17.11 15.14 -45.75
CA GLU A 687 16.63 13.86 -46.31
C GLU A 687 17.70 12.75 -46.30
N ALA A 688 18.97 13.12 -46.55
CA ALA A 688 20.12 12.23 -46.47
C ALA A 688 20.32 11.61 -45.07
N ASP A 689 20.07 12.37 -44.01
CA ASP A 689 20.33 11.97 -42.62
C ASP A 689 19.14 11.22 -41.99
N ARG A 690 17.96 11.29 -42.61
CA ARG A 690 16.75 10.55 -42.16
C ARG A 690 16.93 9.05 -42.30
N ALA A 691 17.62 8.61 -43.35
CA ALA A 691 17.87 7.20 -43.61
C ALA A 691 18.74 6.59 -42.50
N ASP A 692 19.80 7.29 -42.11
CA ASP A 692 20.71 6.87 -41.05
C ASP A 692 20.02 6.85 -39.68
N ALA A 693 19.21 7.87 -39.37
CA ALA A 693 18.46 7.92 -38.13
C ALA A 693 17.47 6.75 -37.95
N VAL A 694 16.78 6.33 -39.02
CA VAL A 694 15.87 5.18 -38.99
C VAL A 694 16.64 3.86 -38.89
N ALA A 695 17.77 3.73 -39.60
CA ALA A 695 18.63 2.56 -39.50
C ALA A 695 19.21 2.38 -38.09
N ASP A 696 19.63 3.48 -37.46
CA ASP A 696 20.13 3.48 -36.08
C ASP A 696 19.03 3.17 -35.05
N LEU A 697 17.78 3.55 -35.29
CA LEU A 697 16.65 3.13 -34.44
C LEU A 697 16.47 1.61 -34.48
N VAL A 698 16.46 1.02 -35.69
CA VAL A 698 16.33 -0.44 -35.86
C VAL A 698 17.49 -1.17 -35.20
N ARG A 699 18.72 -0.68 -35.38
CA ARG A 699 19.92 -1.27 -34.76
C ARG A 699 19.85 -1.22 -33.22
N ARG A 700 19.48 -0.09 -32.62
CA ARG A 700 19.33 0.04 -31.16
C ARG A 700 18.23 -0.88 -30.62
N ALA A 701 17.08 -0.93 -31.28
CA ALA A 701 15.99 -1.81 -30.88
C ALA A 701 16.40 -3.29 -30.96
N LEU A 702 17.25 -3.68 -31.92
CA LEU A 702 17.83 -5.03 -32.00
C LEU A 702 18.80 -5.31 -30.86
N THR A 703 19.71 -4.38 -30.56
CA THR A 703 20.65 -4.53 -29.44
C THR A 703 19.90 -4.72 -28.12
N GLU A 704 18.87 -3.92 -27.85
CA GLU A 704 18.06 -4.04 -26.63
C GLU A 704 17.32 -5.38 -26.52
N VAL A 705 16.93 -5.96 -27.65
CA VAL A 705 16.13 -7.19 -27.71
C VAL A 705 16.99 -8.46 -27.72
N LEU A 706 18.20 -8.40 -28.30
CA LEU A 706 19.07 -9.56 -28.49
C LEU A 706 20.24 -9.64 -27.49
N ALA A 707 20.63 -8.53 -26.83
CA ALA A 707 21.81 -8.51 -25.97
C ALA A 707 21.49 -8.62 -24.47
N SER A 708 21.66 -9.82 -23.92
CA SER A 708 22.35 -9.98 -22.64
C SER A 708 23.85 -10.07 -22.92
N GLY A 709 24.53 -8.92 -23.05
CA GLY A 709 25.99 -8.83 -22.93
C GLY A 709 26.87 -8.91 -24.20
N SER A 710 26.37 -8.74 -25.42
CA SER A 710 27.21 -8.59 -26.63
C SER A 710 27.23 -7.14 -27.15
N THR A 711 28.42 -6.66 -27.50
CA THR A 711 28.70 -5.38 -28.19
C THR A 711 28.91 -5.58 -29.71
N ASP A 712 28.42 -6.67 -30.28
CA ASP A 712 28.57 -6.92 -31.72
C ASP A 712 27.77 -5.93 -32.56
N VAL A 713 28.42 -5.40 -33.59
CA VAL A 713 27.78 -4.56 -34.62
C VAL A 713 26.95 -5.49 -35.51
N PHE A 714 25.62 -5.37 -35.45
CA PHE A 714 24.74 -6.12 -36.35
C PHE A 714 24.92 -5.66 -37.80
N GLU A 715 25.34 -6.57 -38.67
CA GLU A 715 25.43 -6.36 -40.12
C GLU A 715 24.04 -6.06 -40.71
N ALA A 716 23.94 -5.01 -41.52
CA ALA A 716 22.64 -4.45 -41.94
C ALA A 716 21.81 -5.40 -42.83
N ASP A 717 22.48 -6.31 -43.55
CA ASP A 717 21.86 -7.23 -44.52
C ASP A 717 21.74 -8.67 -44.03
N THR A 718 22.23 -8.99 -42.83
CA THR A 718 22.09 -10.34 -42.26
C THR A 718 20.64 -10.59 -41.83
N ALA A 719 20.16 -11.81 -42.01
CA ALA A 719 18.78 -12.14 -41.66
C ALA A 719 18.57 -12.16 -40.14
N PHE A 720 17.45 -11.66 -39.65
CA PHE A 720 17.14 -11.63 -38.22
C PHE A 720 17.19 -13.01 -37.56
N LYS A 721 16.78 -14.05 -38.30
CA LYS A 721 16.87 -15.44 -37.84
C LYS A 721 18.31 -15.89 -37.60
N GLU A 722 19.25 -15.44 -38.44
CA GLU A 722 20.69 -15.74 -38.32
C GLU A 722 21.33 -14.95 -37.17
N MET A 723 20.76 -13.79 -36.81
CA MET A 723 21.14 -13.00 -35.63
C MET A 723 20.54 -13.52 -34.31
N GLY A 724 19.77 -14.61 -34.33
CA GLY A 724 19.15 -15.18 -33.13
C GLY A 724 17.79 -14.59 -32.74
N LEU A 725 17.11 -13.87 -33.65
CA LEU A 725 15.74 -13.40 -33.40
C LEU A 725 14.75 -14.57 -33.39
N SER A 726 14.10 -14.78 -32.25
CA SER A 726 13.03 -15.73 -32.00
C SER A 726 11.65 -15.09 -32.24
N SER A 727 10.58 -15.89 -32.25
CA SER A 727 9.20 -15.37 -32.33
C SER A 727 8.85 -14.41 -31.19
N LEU A 728 9.40 -14.63 -29.98
CA LEU A 728 9.16 -13.75 -28.83
C LEU A 728 9.95 -12.44 -28.95
N SER A 729 11.22 -12.51 -29.36
CA SER A 729 12.05 -11.32 -29.54
C SER A 729 11.64 -10.48 -30.76
N ALA A 730 11.05 -11.09 -31.80
CA ALA A 730 10.42 -10.36 -32.91
C ALA A 730 9.25 -9.49 -32.45
N VAL A 731 8.42 -9.98 -31.52
CA VAL A 731 7.30 -9.22 -30.93
C VAL A 731 7.81 -8.07 -30.05
N GLN A 732 8.89 -8.30 -29.29
CA GLN A 732 9.55 -7.28 -28.48
C GLN A 732 10.17 -6.17 -29.35
N LEU A 733 10.87 -6.54 -30.41
CA LEU A 733 11.41 -5.61 -31.42
C LEU A 733 10.31 -4.73 -32.02
N ARG A 734 9.20 -5.34 -32.44
CA ARG A 734 8.03 -4.61 -32.95
C ARG A 734 7.46 -3.62 -31.91
N ASN A 735 7.28 -4.06 -30.66
CA ASN A 735 6.73 -3.20 -29.61
C ASN A 735 7.62 -1.98 -29.38
N ARG A 736 8.94 -2.17 -29.42
CA ARG A 736 9.91 -1.10 -29.23
C ARG A 736 9.90 -0.12 -30.40
N LEU A 737 9.85 -0.61 -31.63
CA LEU A 737 9.72 0.24 -32.82
C LEU A 737 8.41 1.04 -32.81
N ARG A 738 7.29 0.45 -32.38
CA ARG A 738 6.01 1.14 -32.21
C ARG A 738 6.10 2.29 -31.19
N GLU A 739 6.80 2.08 -30.09
CA GLU A 739 6.98 3.09 -29.03
C GLU A 739 7.70 4.35 -29.53
N PHE A 740 8.74 4.18 -30.37
CA PHE A 740 9.50 5.31 -30.91
C PHE A 740 8.88 5.96 -32.15
N THR A 741 8.24 5.18 -33.02
CA THR A 741 7.74 5.67 -34.32
C THR A 741 6.27 6.11 -34.28
N GLY A 742 5.49 5.62 -33.31
CA GLY A 742 4.03 5.79 -33.26
C GLY A 742 3.27 4.99 -34.32
N LEU A 743 3.93 4.15 -35.11
CA LEU A 743 3.29 3.36 -36.18
C LEU A 743 2.58 2.12 -35.64
N HIS A 744 1.42 1.80 -36.21
CA HIS A 744 0.80 0.48 -36.05
C HIS A 744 1.56 -0.55 -36.90
N LEU A 745 2.40 -1.37 -36.26
CA LEU A 745 3.18 -2.42 -36.91
C LEU A 745 2.56 -3.80 -36.65
N PRO A 746 2.37 -4.67 -37.68
CA PRO A 746 1.89 -6.03 -37.50
C PRO A 746 2.90 -6.92 -36.76
N ALA A 747 2.41 -8.00 -36.14
CA ALA A 747 3.26 -9.01 -35.46
C ALA A 747 4.28 -9.68 -36.41
N THR A 748 4.00 -9.71 -37.70
CA THR A 748 4.82 -10.33 -38.74
C THR A 748 5.92 -9.42 -39.29
N ILE A 749 6.03 -8.16 -38.83
CA ILE A 749 6.86 -7.13 -39.49
C ILE A 749 8.35 -7.53 -39.63
N ALA A 750 8.90 -8.25 -38.67
CA ALA A 750 10.29 -8.75 -38.71
C ALA A 750 10.47 -9.97 -39.64
N PHE A 751 9.39 -10.63 -40.02
CA PHE A 751 9.39 -11.70 -41.02
C PHE A 751 9.13 -11.15 -42.43
N ASP A 752 8.25 -10.15 -42.54
CA ASP A 752 7.93 -9.46 -43.78
C ASP A 752 9.12 -8.64 -44.29
N HIS A 753 9.95 -8.13 -43.36
CA HIS A 753 11.20 -7.44 -43.63
C HIS A 753 12.35 -8.11 -42.86
N PRO A 754 12.95 -9.17 -43.41
CA PRO A 754 13.77 -10.12 -42.63
C PRO A 754 15.19 -9.65 -42.30
N THR A 755 15.58 -8.41 -42.60
CA THR A 755 16.90 -7.84 -42.28
C THR A 755 16.77 -6.44 -41.69
N PRO A 756 17.75 -5.95 -40.88
CA PRO A 756 17.72 -4.59 -40.35
C PRO A 756 17.56 -3.52 -41.44
N ALA A 757 18.27 -3.65 -42.57
CA ALA A 757 18.18 -2.72 -43.69
C ALA A 757 16.81 -2.74 -44.37
N ALA A 758 16.20 -3.93 -44.55
CA ALA A 758 14.87 -4.05 -45.13
C ALA A 758 13.80 -3.42 -44.23
N LEU A 759 13.89 -3.65 -42.92
CA LEU A 759 12.96 -3.09 -41.93
C LEU A 759 13.11 -1.57 -41.81
N ALA A 760 14.35 -1.07 -41.76
CA ALA A 760 14.62 0.36 -41.73
C ALA A 760 14.10 1.07 -42.99
N ARG A 761 14.26 0.46 -44.17
CA ARG A 761 13.72 0.99 -45.43
C ARG A 761 12.20 1.07 -45.40
N HIS A 762 11.51 0.02 -44.93
CA HIS A 762 10.05 -0.01 -44.82
C HIS A 762 9.52 1.05 -43.83
N LEU A 763 10.16 1.19 -42.67
CA LEU A 763 9.81 2.22 -41.70
C LEU A 763 10.01 3.62 -42.26
N ARG A 764 11.13 3.88 -42.96
CA ARG A 764 11.41 5.16 -43.62
C ARG A 764 10.33 5.51 -44.65
N THR A 765 9.96 4.56 -45.51
CA THR A 765 8.90 4.75 -46.51
C THR A 765 7.55 5.03 -45.85
N THR A 766 7.23 4.31 -44.78
CA THR A 766 5.96 4.46 -44.06
C THR A 766 5.89 5.78 -43.27
N LEU A 767 7.01 6.25 -42.72
CA LEU A 767 7.09 7.49 -41.91
C LEU A 767 7.14 8.77 -42.76
N PHE A 768 7.78 8.71 -43.93
CA PHE A 768 8.14 9.91 -44.69
C PHE A 768 7.67 9.92 -46.15
N GLU A 769 7.49 8.77 -46.81
CA GLU A 769 7.14 8.71 -48.24
C GLU A 769 5.64 8.51 -48.47
N ASN A 770 4.90 7.93 -47.52
CA ASN A 770 3.43 7.76 -47.60
C ASN A 770 2.60 9.00 -47.19
N THR A 771 3.19 10.20 -47.18
CA THR A 771 2.45 11.45 -46.87
C THR A 771 1.78 12.07 -48.10
N GLU A 772 2.14 11.65 -49.33
CA GLU A 772 1.50 12.13 -50.56
C GLU A 772 0.31 11.25 -51.04
N GLY A 773 -0.06 10.23 -50.25
CA GLY A 773 -1.15 9.29 -50.54
C GLY A 773 -2.46 9.55 -49.80
N ARG A 774 -2.66 10.67 -49.11
CA ARG A 774 -3.97 11.03 -48.51
C ARG A 774 -4.89 11.72 -49.53
N GLN A 775 -5.10 11.08 -50.68
CA GLN A 775 -6.23 11.33 -51.57
C GLN A 775 -6.74 9.99 -52.13
N HIS A 776 -7.46 9.25 -51.29
CA HIS A 776 -8.63 8.51 -51.75
C HIS A 776 -9.74 8.68 -50.70
N PRO A 777 -11.00 8.82 -51.13
CA PRO A 777 -11.97 9.67 -50.47
C PRO A 777 -12.46 9.01 -49.19
N GLU A 778 -12.33 9.71 -48.07
CA GLU A 778 -13.33 9.56 -47.03
C GLU A 778 -14.67 9.82 -47.70
N ARG A 779 -15.51 8.79 -47.70
CA ARG A 779 -16.93 8.94 -47.99
C ARG A 779 -17.39 10.22 -47.28
N PRO A 780 -17.85 11.28 -47.99
CA PRO A 780 -18.21 12.55 -47.38
C PRO A 780 -19.23 12.38 -46.25
N GLU A 781 -19.97 11.27 -46.26
CA GLU A 781 -20.84 10.82 -45.20
C GLU A 781 -20.10 10.52 -43.88
N VAL A 782 -18.94 9.84 -43.93
CA VAL A 782 -18.13 9.49 -42.75
C VAL A 782 -17.46 10.71 -42.15
N ALA A 783 -16.94 11.60 -43.00
CA ALA A 783 -16.33 12.85 -42.55
C ALA A 783 -17.38 13.80 -41.93
N LEU A 784 -18.60 13.81 -42.48
CA LEU A 784 -19.71 14.58 -41.93
C LEU A 784 -20.18 14.01 -40.59
N LEU A 785 -20.25 12.68 -40.43
CA LEU A 785 -20.60 12.04 -39.15
C LEU A 785 -19.57 12.35 -38.07
N ALA A 786 -18.27 12.26 -38.38
CA ALA A 786 -17.22 12.62 -37.44
C ALA A 786 -17.26 14.11 -37.04
N ALA A 787 -17.58 15.01 -37.98
CA ALA A 787 -17.76 16.43 -37.69
C ALA A 787 -18.99 16.71 -36.80
N LEU A 788 -20.07 15.93 -36.95
CA LEU A 788 -21.26 16.02 -36.11
C LEU A 788 -20.99 15.51 -34.68
N GLU A 789 -20.24 14.42 -34.52
CA GLU A 789 -19.81 13.90 -33.21
C GLU A 789 -18.90 14.90 -32.47
N GLN A 790 -17.99 15.56 -33.20
CA GLN A 790 -17.16 16.63 -32.64
C GLN A 790 -17.98 17.86 -32.22
N ALA A 791 -19.03 18.19 -32.98
CA ALA A 791 -19.94 19.27 -32.63
C ALA A 791 -20.78 18.93 -31.38
N ASP A 792 -21.25 17.69 -31.24
CA ASP A 792 -21.99 17.21 -30.07
C ASP A 792 -21.13 17.29 -28.79
N SER A 793 -19.91 16.78 -28.86
CA SER A 793 -18.91 16.89 -27.78
C SER A 793 -18.55 18.34 -27.43
N ALA A 794 -18.74 19.30 -28.35
CA ALA A 794 -18.52 20.72 -28.10
C ALA A 794 -19.74 21.38 -27.44
N LEU A 795 -20.95 20.92 -27.75
CA LEU A 795 -22.20 21.39 -27.13
C LEU A 795 -22.30 20.96 -25.66
N GLU A 796 -21.88 19.75 -25.32
CA GLU A 796 -21.84 19.27 -23.93
C GLU A 796 -20.93 20.10 -23.01
N ARG A 797 -19.94 20.79 -23.58
CA ARG A 797 -19.00 21.65 -22.86
C ARG A 797 -19.48 23.10 -22.70
N LEU A 798 -20.57 23.48 -23.37
CA LEU A 798 -21.17 24.81 -23.25
C LEU A 798 -22.21 24.83 -22.12
N SER A 799 -22.10 25.79 -21.22
CA SER A 799 -23.10 26.01 -20.15
C SER A 799 -24.46 26.41 -20.73
N ALA A 800 -25.55 26.00 -20.08
CA ALA A 800 -26.94 26.31 -20.48
C ALA A 800 -27.26 27.81 -20.59
N ASP A 801 -26.44 28.69 -20.00
CA ASP A 801 -26.57 30.16 -20.04
C ASP A 801 -25.74 30.83 -21.17
N SER A 802 -25.28 30.10 -22.19
CA SER A 802 -24.49 30.72 -23.27
C SER A 802 -25.37 31.63 -24.16
N ASP A 803 -24.94 32.88 -24.37
CA ASP A 803 -25.58 33.86 -25.30
C ASP A 803 -25.68 33.36 -26.76
N PHE A 804 -25.01 32.25 -27.07
CA PHE A 804 -24.96 31.63 -28.40
C PHE A 804 -25.97 30.50 -28.61
N ALA A 805 -26.70 30.07 -27.57
CA ALA A 805 -27.63 28.94 -27.65
C ALA A 805 -28.67 29.09 -28.77
N GLY A 806 -29.24 30.30 -28.93
CA GLY A 806 -30.21 30.59 -30.00
C GLY A 806 -29.62 30.53 -31.42
N GLN A 807 -28.36 30.95 -31.60
CA GLN A 807 -27.69 30.89 -32.91
C GLN A 807 -27.33 29.45 -33.30
N ILE A 808 -26.94 28.65 -32.30
CA ILE A 808 -26.68 27.22 -32.46
C ILE A 808 -27.97 26.48 -32.84
N GLU A 809 -29.08 26.75 -32.14
CA GLU A 809 -30.39 26.14 -32.42
C GLU A 809 -30.85 26.44 -33.85
N GLU A 810 -30.75 27.71 -34.29
CA GLU A 810 -31.13 28.12 -35.64
C GLU A 810 -30.26 27.42 -36.72
N ARG A 811 -28.96 27.25 -36.45
CA ARG A 811 -28.05 26.58 -37.39
C ARG A 811 -28.29 25.07 -37.47
N LEU A 812 -28.55 24.42 -36.34
CA LEU A 812 -28.92 22.99 -36.30
C LEU A 812 -30.23 22.74 -37.05
N LYS A 813 -31.25 23.58 -36.82
CA LYS A 813 -32.52 23.50 -37.55
C LYS A 813 -32.33 23.62 -39.07
N SER A 814 -31.49 24.57 -39.52
CA SER A 814 -31.14 24.72 -40.92
C SER A 814 -30.45 23.49 -41.52
N LEU A 815 -29.59 22.80 -40.76
CA LEU A 815 -28.92 21.56 -41.19
C LEU A 815 -29.90 20.40 -41.26
N THR A 816 -30.79 20.26 -40.27
CA THR A 816 -31.85 19.23 -40.26
C THR A 816 -32.81 19.39 -41.44
N ASP A 817 -33.25 20.61 -41.75
CA ASP A 817 -34.13 20.86 -42.89
C ASP A 817 -33.45 20.55 -44.23
N ARG A 818 -32.14 20.78 -44.32
CA ARG A 818 -31.34 20.46 -45.51
C ARG A 818 -31.16 18.94 -45.67
N ALA A 819 -30.93 18.21 -44.58
CA ALA A 819 -30.88 16.75 -44.58
C ALA A 819 -32.22 16.11 -44.97
N LYS A 820 -33.36 16.63 -44.46
CA LYS A 820 -34.70 16.16 -44.83
C LYS A 820 -34.99 16.31 -46.32
N ARG A 821 -34.53 17.40 -46.95
CA ARG A 821 -34.64 17.62 -48.40
C ARG A 821 -33.80 16.64 -49.21
N MET A 822 -32.64 16.23 -48.69
CA MET A 822 -31.78 15.22 -49.34
C MET A 822 -32.40 13.82 -49.29
N GLY A 823 -33.11 13.47 -48.22
CA GLY A 823 -33.79 12.18 -48.08
C GLY A 823 -35.04 11.98 -48.95
N HIS A 824 -35.58 13.03 -49.57
CA HIS A 824 -36.75 12.97 -50.47
C HIS A 824 -36.37 12.95 -51.97
N ALA A 825 -35.07 12.85 -52.30
CA ALA A 825 -34.57 12.85 -53.67
C ALA A 825 -33.83 11.55 -54.01
N ALA A 826 -34.56 10.43 -54.05
CA ALA A 826 -34.13 9.21 -54.75
C ALA A 826 -35.36 8.59 -55.46
N PRO A 827 -35.27 8.15 -56.73
CA PRO A 827 -36.40 7.59 -57.46
C PRO A 827 -36.74 6.18 -56.96
N GLU A 828 -38.03 5.89 -56.82
CA GLU A 828 -38.59 4.55 -56.61
C GLU A 828 -38.30 3.66 -57.84
N ASP A 829 -37.28 2.80 -57.77
CA ASP A 829 -37.24 1.54 -58.52
C ASP A 829 -36.08 0.68 -57.96
N SER A 830 -36.35 -0.12 -56.93
CA SER A 830 -35.39 -1.09 -56.41
C SER A 830 -35.85 -2.51 -56.75
N ALA A 831 -34.95 -3.28 -57.35
CA ALA A 831 -35.16 -4.65 -57.84
C ALA A 831 -35.70 -5.66 -56.81
N ALA A 832 -35.79 -5.28 -55.53
CA ALA A 832 -36.40 -6.09 -54.48
C ALA A 832 -37.90 -6.34 -54.70
N ASP A 833 -38.62 -5.39 -55.31
CA ASP A 833 -40.07 -5.57 -55.58
C ASP A 833 -40.33 -6.47 -56.80
N ARG A 834 -39.39 -6.55 -57.76
CA ARG A 834 -39.53 -7.43 -58.93
C ARG A 834 -39.43 -8.92 -58.59
N PHE A 835 -38.67 -9.28 -57.56
CA PHE A 835 -38.59 -10.68 -57.11
C PHE A 835 -39.87 -11.16 -56.41
N ALA A 836 -40.66 -10.25 -55.85
CA ALA A 836 -41.89 -10.60 -55.15
C ALA A 836 -43.08 -10.82 -56.11
N SER A 837 -42.96 -10.40 -57.38
CA SER A 837 -44.05 -10.48 -58.37
C SER A 837 -43.71 -11.28 -59.63
N ALA A 838 -42.50 -11.84 -59.76
CA ALA A 838 -42.08 -12.60 -60.93
C ALA A 838 -42.80 -13.95 -60.99
N ASP A 839 -43.27 -14.33 -62.19
CA ASP A 839 -43.79 -15.68 -62.41
C ASP A 839 -42.66 -16.72 -62.57
N ASP A 840 -43.03 -18.00 -62.58
CA ASP A 840 -42.05 -19.09 -62.58
C ASP A 840 -41.10 -19.01 -63.78
N ASP A 841 -41.59 -18.61 -64.97
CA ASP A 841 -40.78 -18.50 -66.18
C ASP A 841 -39.80 -17.32 -66.12
N GLU A 842 -40.20 -16.20 -65.52
CA GLU A 842 -39.32 -15.05 -65.26
C GLU A 842 -38.26 -15.36 -64.18
N MET A 843 -38.59 -16.17 -63.17
CA MET A 843 -37.62 -16.62 -62.19
C MET A 843 -36.57 -17.56 -62.79
N PHE A 844 -36.97 -18.48 -63.69
CA PHE A 844 -36.01 -19.37 -64.36
C PHE A 844 -35.05 -18.60 -65.27
N ALA A 845 -35.51 -17.58 -65.98
CA ALA A 845 -34.65 -16.72 -66.80
C ALA A 845 -33.60 -15.94 -65.96
N LEU A 846 -34.01 -15.43 -64.78
CA LEU A 846 -33.13 -14.71 -63.85
C LEU A 846 -32.07 -15.62 -63.21
N ILE A 847 -32.38 -16.90 -63.01
CA ILE A 847 -31.45 -17.89 -62.47
C ILE A 847 -30.45 -18.34 -63.55
N GLU A 848 -30.92 -18.55 -64.79
CA GLU A 848 -30.06 -18.88 -65.94
C GLU A 848 -29.06 -17.76 -66.24
N GLU A 849 -29.49 -16.50 -66.21
CA GLU A 849 -28.64 -15.34 -66.47
C GLU A 849 -27.56 -15.14 -65.39
N ARG A 850 -27.86 -15.51 -64.14
CA ARG A 850 -26.96 -15.25 -63.00
C ARG A 850 -26.04 -16.41 -62.66
N PHE A 851 -26.41 -17.64 -62.99
CA PHE A 851 -25.65 -18.84 -62.63
C PHE A 851 -25.25 -19.72 -63.83
N GLY A 852 -25.77 -19.48 -65.04
CA GLY A 852 -25.29 -20.08 -66.28
C GLY A 852 -25.42 -21.61 -66.36
N ILE A 853 -26.49 -22.18 -65.83
CA ILE A 853 -26.76 -23.63 -65.86
C ILE A 853 -28.02 -23.84 -66.70
N SER A 854 -27.90 -24.53 -67.84
CA SER A 854 -29.04 -24.98 -68.66
C SER A 854 -29.69 -26.24 -68.09
#